data_AF-A0A9P4L5D6-F1
#
_entry.id   AF-A0A9P4L5D6-F1
#
_cell.length_a   1.000
_cell.length_b   1.000
_cell.length_c   1.000
_cell.angle_alpha   90.00
_cell.angle_beta   90.00
_cell.angle_gamma   90.00
#
_symmetry.space_group_name_H-M   'P 1'
#
loop_
_entity.id
_entity.type
_entity.pdbx_description
1 polymer ?
#
loop_
_entity_poly.entity_id
_entity_poly.type
_entity_poly.pdbx_seq_one_letter_code
_entity_poly.pdbx_strand_id
1 'polypeptide(L)'
;MSDHAWQKTEASGVMLFMPLAGAEGHTTQQQLSRLSVCEDETQDTPNTECVRDEPLPSLPPLQGQLYSQFNIESEDEHLSDRSESSATLSIHSSDLVFSPDSSTLSTPSSSMNPFFEQLKMFANSSSGDETPNLSTSKSSLETDTDDYDSDRTDFLLTQKSPCPRRVQLPHQHRTATRGHFRSSKQAKVKNSVVRRLDFGRVSNNKIFKATKQHTQSSSKSASKTSLEKLREIEGKPRHPWCPDDKRLLLIIHRWFWATDYAEVTALFNHITGLDLDKRKLDAEFRDIKSYGSRGSHEWGQVFDEVSFEDPSGTYTEIRGKVDAAAKALQIDFQRREEEEDFNPGSAAKTSTKSRKRYKQRVRLVAQQKKAEATIGSSAEKISVRVPKLGGVPLVMQDCSGDIDILSDVEDEPIIYCEPVFKKPTAAFEPHIPPVPTKLPHLAFRVWDSSSRTKFTNEGSFIAESFMDAPSPLPAPIPPNDVYGLWKYFAARHLSKKGALPLFVSTAVSLLQVLRYATDMKRPMCAIIDLRAPCLQEFEYQMLHAYDVFPWLQTRGLTRWARYKGNGEYFVWAKVPKNAILHVFELQELWELAASSPTYTTLLCPDAFNLKLKTAALASAIRRKRQCFLDISIAGAMARIGVLFGMNKLNVTDQHVSEFVAQLLCALQIERHSASDIHSLSSIAASFAFALRHKKHSHQKIMSAFLDGVVQGTEATARFRPKSVKRRRSRIV
;
A
#
# COMPACT_ATOMS: atom_id res chain seq x y z
N MET A 1 38.87 -13.26 24.02
CA MET A 1 37.57 -12.75 24.50
C MET A 1 37.47 -13.20 25.94
N SER A 2 37.67 -12.27 26.87
CA SER A 2 37.69 -12.49 28.32
C SER A 2 36.30 -12.21 28.90
N ASP A 3 35.77 -13.17 29.66
CA ASP A 3 34.48 -13.06 30.36
C ASP A 3 34.58 -12.03 31.49
N HIS A 4 33.79 -10.95 31.42
CA HIS A 4 33.65 -10.00 32.51
C HIS A 4 32.54 -10.44 33.47
N ALA A 5 32.90 -10.66 34.73
CA ALA A 5 31.96 -11.01 35.79
C ALA A 5 31.18 -9.77 36.29
N TRP A 6 29.85 -9.89 36.33
CA TRP A 6 28.92 -8.86 36.80
C TRP A 6 28.37 -9.23 38.18
N GLN A 7 28.22 -8.26 39.08
CA GLN A 7 27.61 -8.45 40.40
C GLN A 7 26.22 -7.82 40.46
N LYS A 8 25.26 -8.58 41.00
CA LYS A 8 23.88 -8.16 41.20
C LYS A 8 23.74 -7.41 42.53
N THR A 9 23.11 -6.24 42.53
CA THR A 9 22.74 -5.50 43.74
C THR A 9 21.28 -5.04 43.66
N GLU A 10 20.57 -5.13 44.79
CA GLU A 10 19.16 -4.75 44.91
C GLU A 10 19.04 -3.51 45.81
N ALA A 11 18.49 -2.43 45.26
CA ALA A 11 18.08 -1.26 46.01
C ALA A 11 16.73 -0.78 45.46
N SER A 12 15.77 -0.52 46.36
CA SER A 12 14.48 0.11 46.05
C SER A 12 13.64 -0.60 44.97
N GLY A 13 13.61 -1.94 44.98
CA GLY A 13 12.72 -2.73 44.11
C GLY A 13 13.15 -2.82 42.64
N VAL A 14 14.35 -2.36 42.29
CA VAL A 14 14.94 -2.49 40.95
C VAL A 14 16.25 -3.26 41.04
N MET A 15 16.40 -4.30 40.20
CA MET A 15 17.64 -5.05 40.05
C MET A 15 18.63 -4.27 39.16
N LEU A 16 19.83 -4.02 39.67
CA LEU A 16 20.93 -3.44 38.90
C LEU A 16 22.10 -4.42 38.82
N PHE A 17 22.74 -4.47 37.65
CA PHE A 17 23.98 -5.22 37.43
C PHE A 17 25.11 -4.23 37.25
N MET A 18 26.09 -4.29 38.15
CA MET A 18 27.28 -3.44 38.09
C MET A 18 28.53 -4.30 37.87
N PRO A 19 29.51 -3.81 37.10
CA PRO A 19 30.78 -4.49 36.94
C PRO A 19 31.55 -4.46 38.27
N LEU A 20 32.22 -5.57 38.63
CA LEU A 20 33.02 -5.63 39.86
C LEU A 20 34.09 -4.53 39.84
N ALA A 21 33.97 -3.55 40.74
CA ALA A 21 34.96 -2.50 40.89
C ALA A 21 36.17 -3.05 41.66
N GLY A 22 37.26 -3.33 40.94
CA GLY A 22 38.51 -3.80 41.55
C GLY A 22 39.54 -4.29 40.55
N ALA A 23 40.08 -3.38 39.73
CA ALA A 23 41.41 -3.55 39.13
C ALA A 23 41.96 -2.15 38.77
N GLU A 24 42.93 -1.71 39.56
CA GLU A 24 43.66 -0.46 39.38
C GLU A 24 44.38 -0.45 38.03
N GLY A 25 44.09 0.57 37.21
CA GLY A 25 44.70 0.77 35.90
C GLY A 25 46.02 1.53 35.99
N HIS A 26 47.11 0.81 36.26
CA HIS A 26 48.48 1.33 36.09
C HIS A 26 49.35 0.32 35.33
N THR A 27 48.98 -0.06 34.09
CA THR A 27 49.93 -0.81 33.21
C THR A 27 49.63 -0.80 31.71
N THR A 28 48.65 -0.03 31.22
CA THR A 28 48.25 -0.07 29.80
C THR A 28 48.65 1.15 28.96
N GLN A 29 49.41 2.10 29.54
CA GLN A 29 49.92 3.26 28.80
C GLN A 29 51.33 3.06 28.22
N GLN A 30 52.02 1.96 28.55
CA GLN A 30 53.38 1.66 28.06
C GLN A 30 53.45 0.65 26.91
N GLN A 31 52.34 0.02 26.50
CA GLN A 31 52.36 -1.02 25.47
C GLN A 31 51.81 -0.60 24.09
N LEU A 32 51.38 0.64 23.91
CA LEU A 32 50.90 1.15 22.61
C LEU A 32 51.91 2.03 21.86
N SER A 33 53.15 2.15 22.37
CA SER A 33 54.22 2.98 21.77
C SER A 33 55.26 2.19 20.96
N ARG A 34 54.98 0.93 20.56
CA ARG A 34 55.98 0.04 19.93
C ARG A 34 55.51 -0.69 18.65
N LEU A 35 54.65 -0.09 17.84
CA LEU A 35 54.38 -0.59 16.48
C LEU A 35 54.47 0.57 15.48
N SER A 36 55.71 0.87 15.08
CA SER A 36 56.08 1.79 14.02
C SER A 36 57.28 1.19 13.29
N VAL A 37 57.07 0.87 12.01
CA VAL A 37 58.06 0.74 10.92
C VAL A 37 59.09 -0.39 11.04
N CYS A 38 58.88 -1.43 10.23
CA CYS A 38 59.96 -2.26 9.69
C CYS A 38 59.91 -2.14 8.16
N GLU A 39 60.90 -1.43 7.60
CA GLU A 39 61.33 -1.54 6.21
C GLU A 39 62.16 -2.82 6.10
N ASP A 40 61.80 -3.72 5.19
CA ASP A 40 62.63 -4.88 4.85
C ASP A 40 63.32 -4.61 3.51
N GLU A 41 64.62 -4.33 3.61
CA GLU A 41 65.60 -4.53 2.55
C GLU A 41 65.84 -6.03 2.37
N THR A 42 65.73 -6.55 1.15
CA THR A 42 66.40 -7.79 0.77
C THR A 42 67.04 -7.64 -0.61
N GLN A 43 68.36 -7.53 -0.59
CA GLN A 43 69.23 -7.87 -1.71
C GLN A 43 69.26 -9.40 -1.85
N ASP A 44 69.12 -9.89 -3.08
CA ASP A 44 69.98 -10.96 -3.60
C ASP A 44 69.76 -11.15 -5.11
N THR A 45 70.83 -10.93 -5.87
CA THR A 45 71.00 -11.32 -7.28
C THR A 45 71.31 -12.82 -7.38
N PRO A 46 71.00 -13.51 -8.50
CA PRO A 46 72.02 -13.59 -9.56
C PRO A 46 71.52 -13.71 -11.02
N ASN A 47 72.39 -13.23 -11.91
CA ASN A 47 72.76 -13.73 -13.25
C ASN A 47 71.77 -13.72 -14.43
N THR A 48 72.08 -12.81 -15.36
CA THR A 48 72.45 -13.05 -16.77
C THR A 48 71.38 -13.59 -17.72
N GLU A 49 70.88 -12.74 -18.62
CA GLU A 49 71.08 -12.92 -20.07
C GLU A 49 70.77 -11.64 -20.86
N CYS A 50 71.60 -11.43 -21.87
CA CYS A 50 71.80 -10.21 -22.65
C CYS A 50 71.00 -10.29 -23.95
N VAL A 51 70.07 -9.36 -24.23
CA VAL A 51 69.61 -9.06 -25.60
C VAL A 51 69.16 -7.59 -25.75
N ARG A 52 70.06 -6.79 -26.35
CA ARG A 52 69.92 -5.74 -27.37
C ARG A 52 68.85 -4.63 -27.28
N ASP A 53 69.38 -3.42 -27.41
CA ASP A 53 68.76 -2.13 -27.71
C ASP A 53 67.94 -2.07 -29.01
N GLU A 54 66.78 -1.41 -28.94
CA GLU A 54 66.25 -0.56 -30.02
C GLU A 54 65.58 0.70 -29.42
N PRO A 55 65.94 1.92 -29.85
CA PRO A 55 65.28 3.14 -29.43
C PRO A 55 64.13 3.49 -30.39
N LEU A 56 62.92 3.69 -29.85
CA LEU A 56 61.78 4.25 -30.58
C LEU A 56 61.47 5.68 -30.13
N PRO A 57 60.86 6.49 -31.02
CA PRO A 57 61.22 7.89 -31.21
C PRO A 57 60.44 8.87 -30.33
N SER A 58 61.09 9.98 -30.01
CA SER A 58 60.51 11.20 -29.47
C SER A 58 59.50 11.81 -30.45
N LEU A 59 58.28 12.04 -29.96
CA LEU A 59 57.27 12.87 -30.63
C LEU A 59 57.16 14.25 -29.92
N PRO A 60 56.87 15.31 -30.68
CA PRO A 60 57.06 16.70 -30.27
C PRO A 60 55.93 17.24 -29.37
N PRO A 61 56.19 18.35 -28.64
CA PRO A 61 55.19 18.95 -27.75
C PRO A 61 54.14 19.71 -28.57
N LEU A 62 52.86 19.37 -28.34
CA LEU A 62 51.74 20.14 -28.85
C LEU A 62 51.38 21.26 -27.86
N GLN A 63 51.64 22.47 -28.30
CA GLN A 63 51.21 23.75 -27.76
C GLN A 63 49.75 24.03 -28.20
N GLY A 64 48.92 24.54 -27.29
CA GLY A 64 47.57 25.04 -27.59
C GLY A 64 46.62 24.89 -26.39
N GLN A 65 46.67 25.78 -25.40
CA GLN A 65 45.79 26.95 -25.26
C GLN A 65 44.28 26.63 -25.36
N LEU A 66 43.61 26.61 -24.19
CA LEU A 66 42.40 27.38 -23.86
C LEU A 66 41.82 26.88 -22.52
N TYR A 67 42.34 27.40 -21.41
CA TYR A 67 41.62 27.40 -20.13
C TYR A 67 41.11 28.83 -19.89
N SER A 68 39.79 29.01 -20.08
CA SER A 68 39.08 30.20 -19.62
C SER A 68 38.85 30.08 -18.12
N GLN A 69 39.48 31.00 -17.38
CA GLN A 69 39.31 31.19 -15.95
C GLN A 69 37.86 31.59 -15.64
N PHE A 70 37.23 30.89 -14.69
CA PHE A 70 36.15 31.46 -13.89
C PHE A 70 36.72 31.73 -12.50
N ASN A 71 37.03 33.00 -12.24
CA ASN A 71 37.22 33.52 -10.88
C ASN A 71 35.86 33.47 -10.18
N ILE A 72 35.79 32.78 -9.05
CA ILE A 72 34.73 32.94 -8.06
C ILE A 72 35.41 33.63 -6.89
N GLU A 73 35.09 34.91 -6.71
CA GLU A 73 35.46 35.70 -5.55
C GLU A 73 34.87 35.05 -4.29
N SER A 74 35.76 34.78 -3.34
CA SER A 74 35.46 34.39 -1.96
C SER A 74 35.18 35.64 -1.15
N GLU A 75 33.93 35.83 -0.73
CA GLU A 75 33.57 36.80 0.30
C GLU A 75 33.91 36.21 1.68
N ASP A 76 35.03 36.68 2.23
CA ASP A 76 35.35 36.65 3.66
C ASP A 76 34.84 37.97 4.27
N GLU A 77 33.79 37.92 5.10
CA GLU A 77 33.41 39.05 5.95
C GLU A 77 34.11 38.94 7.32
N HIS A 78 35.09 39.81 7.49
CA HIS A 78 35.82 40.05 8.72
C HIS A 78 35.12 41.08 9.61
N LEU A 79 35.12 40.76 10.90
CA LEU A 79 34.89 41.59 12.08
C LEU A 79 35.39 43.05 11.95
N SER A 80 34.57 44.01 12.37
CA SER A 80 35.06 45.27 12.93
C SER A 80 34.18 45.76 14.09
N ASP A 81 34.85 45.92 15.24
CA ASP A 81 34.44 46.68 16.41
C ASP A 81 34.29 48.18 16.08
N ARG A 82 33.24 48.83 16.59
CA ARG A 82 33.35 49.91 17.60
C ARG A 82 32.01 50.58 17.92
N SER A 83 31.67 50.48 19.21
CA SER A 83 31.21 51.53 20.13
C SER A 83 30.40 52.73 19.61
N GLU A 84 29.19 52.92 20.15
CA GLU A 84 28.92 53.98 21.15
C GLU A 84 27.54 53.81 21.81
N SER A 85 27.53 54.03 23.13
CA SER A 85 26.45 53.80 24.10
C SER A 85 25.35 54.86 24.07
N SER A 86 24.20 54.56 24.70
CA SER A 86 23.62 55.35 25.82
C SER A 86 22.36 54.72 26.44
N ALA A 87 22.48 54.34 27.72
CA ALA A 87 21.53 54.44 28.86
C ALA A 87 20.04 54.03 28.70
N THR A 88 19.41 53.27 29.61
CA THR A 88 19.17 53.62 31.03
C THR A 88 18.54 52.46 31.83
N LEU A 89 18.96 52.33 33.11
CA LEU A 89 18.25 51.83 34.33
C LEU A 89 17.79 50.34 34.36
N SER A 90 18.38 49.38 35.10
CA SER A 90 18.69 49.25 36.55
C SER A 90 17.48 49.30 37.49
N ILE A 91 17.13 48.16 38.12
CA ILE A 91 16.80 48.03 39.55
C ILE A 91 17.14 46.59 40.00
N HIS A 92 17.93 46.54 41.07
CA HIS A 92 18.32 45.38 41.88
C HIS A 92 17.14 44.72 42.60
N SER A 93 17.24 43.43 42.94
CA SER A 93 17.32 43.00 44.37
C SER A 93 17.38 41.47 44.55
N SER A 94 18.48 41.04 45.17
CA SER A 94 18.73 39.94 46.15
C SER A 94 18.01 38.58 46.13
N ASP A 95 18.85 37.55 46.06
CA ASP A 95 19.02 36.43 47.01
C ASP A 95 17.82 36.02 47.89
N LEU A 96 17.42 34.74 47.78
CA LEU A 96 17.00 33.94 48.94
C LEU A 96 17.19 32.44 48.66
N VAL A 97 18.13 31.87 49.41
CA VAL A 97 18.34 30.44 49.65
C VAL A 97 17.19 29.90 50.50
N PHE A 98 16.60 28.76 50.13
CA PHE A 98 16.02 27.83 51.12
C PHE A 98 16.05 26.37 50.61
N SER A 99 16.58 25.53 51.49
CA SER A 99 16.60 24.06 51.45
C SER A 99 15.24 23.45 51.83
N PRO A 100 15.04 22.12 51.65
CA PRO A 100 13.74 21.51 51.43
C PRO A 100 13.10 20.97 52.72
N ASP A 101 11.77 20.86 52.72
CA ASP A 101 11.04 20.08 53.71
C ASP A 101 10.17 18.99 53.07
N SER A 102 10.21 17.85 53.75
CA SER A 102 9.50 16.60 53.46
C SER A 102 8.00 16.73 53.73
N SER A 103 7.16 16.04 52.94
CA SER A 103 6.10 15.16 53.50
C SER A 103 5.25 14.43 52.45
N THR A 104 5.01 13.16 52.78
CA THR A 104 3.80 12.36 52.54
C THR A 104 3.47 11.82 51.15
N LEU A 105 3.86 10.55 50.98
CA LEU A 105 3.10 9.45 50.40
C LEU A 105 1.59 9.70 50.16
N SER A 106 1.19 9.53 48.90
CA SER A 106 -0.09 8.88 48.57
C SER A 106 0.05 8.13 47.24
N THR A 107 -0.14 6.82 47.30
CA THR A 107 -0.26 5.91 46.16
C THR A 107 -1.64 6.09 45.51
N PRO A 108 -1.74 6.29 44.18
CA PRO A 108 -2.97 6.04 43.47
C PRO A 108 -2.90 4.67 42.78
N SER A 109 -3.80 3.79 43.21
CA SER A 109 -4.19 2.59 42.49
C SER A 109 -5.04 2.96 41.27
N SER A 110 -5.03 2.05 40.29
CA SER A 110 -6.09 1.80 39.31
C SER A 110 -6.23 2.75 38.10
N SER A 111 -5.66 2.29 36.99
CA SER A 111 -6.27 2.21 35.65
C SER A 111 -7.45 3.15 35.34
N MET A 112 -7.18 4.41 35.05
CA MET A 112 -8.10 5.28 34.32
C MET A 112 -7.30 6.01 33.23
N ASN A 113 -7.78 5.89 32.00
CA ASN A 113 -7.09 6.35 30.79
C ASN A 113 -7.06 7.89 30.79
N PRO A 114 -5.88 8.55 30.88
CA PRO A 114 -5.78 10.01 31.10
C PRO A 114 -6.40 10.84 29.97
N PHE A 115 -6.57 10.24 28.79
CA PHE A 115 -7.21 10.87 27.64
C PHE A 115 -8.68 11.23 27.87
N PHE A 116 -9.43 10.40 28.61
CA PHE A 116 -10.87 10.66 28.82
C PHE A 116 -11.11 11.81 29.79
N GLU A 117 -10.26 11.96 30.80
CA GLU A 117 -10.29 13.11 31.71
C GLU A 117 -9.84 14.40 31.00
N GLN A 118 -8.84 14.34 30.10
CA GLN A 118 -8.50 15.50 29.26
C GLN A 118 -9.66 15.95 28.36
N LEU A 119 -10.40 15.00 27.77
CA LEU A 119 -11.60 15.29 26.97
C LEU A 119 -12.75 15.87 27.81
N LYS A 120 -12.98 15.37 29.03
CA LYS A 120 -13.95 15.94 29.96
C LYS A 120 -13.57 17.36 30.40
N MET A 121 -12.30 17.60 30.72
CA MET A 121 -11.83 18.94 31.07
C MET A 121 -12.07 19.91 29.92
N PHE A 122 -11.82 19.48 28.68
CA PHE A 122 -12.07 20.30 27.49
C PHE A 122 -13.56 20.59 27.29
N ALA A 123 -14.43 19.58 27.48
CA ALA A 123 -15.88 19.77 27.38
C ALA A 123 -16.43 20.72 28.46
N ASN A 124 -15.89 20.64 29.68
CA ASN A 124 -16.30 21.46 30.82
C ASN A 124 -15.75 22.88 30.80
N SER A 125 -14.76 23.18 29.95
CA SER A 125 -14.17 24.53 29.82
C SER A 125 -15.07 25.52 29.04
N SER A 126 -16.23 25.07 28.55
CA SER A 126 -17.11 25.86 27.67
C SER A 126 -18.29 26.54 28.38
N SER A 127 -18.40 26.43 29.70
CA SER A 127 -19.45 27.10 30.49
C SER A 127 -18.85 28.21 31.35
N GLY A 128 -18.58 29.36 30.73
CA GLY A 128 -18.14 30.57 31.40
C GLY A 128 -18.79 31.79 30.75
N ASP A 129 -19.92 32.20 31.32
CA ASP A 129 -20.63 33.45 31.09
C ASP A 129 -19.67 34.65 31.21
N GLU A 130 -19.36 35.33 30.10
CA GLU A 130 -19.18 36.79 30.06
C GLU A 130 -19.50 37.29 28.65
N THR A 131 -20.68 37.90 28.49
CA THR A 131 -21.06 38.66 27.30
C THR A 131 -20.62 40.12 27.46
N PRO A 132 -19.78 40.68 26.57
CA PRO A 132 -19.82 42.10 26.29
C PRO A 132 -20.59 42.36 24.99
N ASN A 133 -21.67 43.13 25.13
CA ASN A 133 -22.42 43.75 24.05
C ASN A 133 -21.48 44.50 23.09
N LEU A 134 -21.43 44.11 21.82
CA LEU A 134 -20.99 45.00 20.75
C LEU A 134 -21.93 44.91 19.54
N SER A 135 -22.53 46.07 19.29
CA SER A 135 -23.32 46.54 18.15
C SER A 135 -23.18 45.79 16.82
N THR A 136 -24.33 45.28 16.38
CA THR A 136 -24.59 44.66 15.08
C THR A 136 -24.43 45.65 13.92
N SER A 137 -23.35 45.50 13.16
CA SER A 137 -23.24 46.04 11.80
C SER A 137 -23.54 44.89 10.82
N LYS A 138 -24.68 44.95 10.13
CA LYS A 138 -25.08 43.97 9.11
C LYS A 138 -24.14 44.04 7.91
N SER A 139 -23.25 43.06 7.80
CA SER A 139 -22.58 42.71 6.54
C SER A 139 -23.07 41.32 6.13
N SER A 140 -23.80 41.26 5.02
CA SER A 140 -24.26 40.04 4.37
C SER A 140 -23.05 39.24 3.89
N LEU A 141 -22.71 38.17 4.61
CA LEU A 141 -21.75 37.16 4.15
C LEU A 141 -22.55 35.96 3.65
N GLU A 142 -22.55 35.79 2.33
CA GLU A 142 -23.00 34.57 1.66
C GLU A 142 -22.09 33.42 2.10
N THR A 143 -22.65 32.46 2.84
CA THR A 143 -21.98 31.19 3.09
C THR A 143 -22.09 30.33 1.84
N ASP A 144 -21.15 30.52 0.92
CA ASP A 144 -20.82 29.54 -0.11
C ASP A 144 -20.21 28.32 0.59
N THR A 145 -21.03 27.29 0.79
CA THR A 145 -20.55 25.95 1.08
C THR A 145 -19.96 25.38 -0.20
N ASP A 146 -18.67 25.62 -0.41
CA ASP A 146 -17.88 24.96 -1.47
C ASP A 146 -17.85 23.46 -1.21
N ASP A 147 -18.78 22.75 -1.85
CA ASP A 147 -18.80 21.30 -1.94
C ASP A 147 -17.54 20.84 -2.69
N TYR A 148 -16.65 20.19 -1.96
CA TYR A 148 -15.44 19.56 -2.47
C TYR A 148 -15.79 18.41 -3.42
N ASP A 149 -15.80 18.70 -4.72
CA ASP A 149 -16.06 17.74 -5.79
C ASP A 149 -14.77 16.98 -6.16
N SER A 150 -14.40 16.02 -5.31
CA SER A 150 -13.33 15.06 -5.62
C SER A 150 -13.88 13.86 -6.39
N ASP A 151 -13.70 13.92 -7.72
CA ASP A 151 -13.67 12.81 -8.68
C ASP A 151 -14.57 11.61 -8.35
N ARG A 152 -15.88 11.87 -8.37
CA ARG A 152 -16.85 10.85 -8.73
C ARG A 152 -16.89 10.76 -10.25
N THR A 153 -16.38 9.64 -10.78
CA THR A 153 -16.58 9.26 -12.17
C THR A 153 -17.95 8.61 -12.30
N ASP A 154 -18.97 9.38 -12.69
CA ASP A 154 -20.18 8.86 -13.33
C ASP A 154 -20.64 9.87 -14.41
N PHE A 155 -21.01 9.34 -15.57
CA PHE A 155 -21.12 10.01 -16.87
C PHE A 155 -22.00 11.27 -16.90
N LEU A 156 -21.43 12.40 -17.34
CA LEU A 156 -22.20 13.45 -18.01
C LEU A 156 -21.85 13.47 -19.50
N LEU A 157 -22.82 13.00 -20.29
CA LEU A 157 -22.94 13.35 -21.70
C LEU A 157 -23.05 14.86 -21.84
N THR A 158 -22.61 15.34 -23.01
CA THR A 158 -22.72 16.70 -23.55
C THR A 158 -21.65 17.69 -23.09
N GLN A 159 -20.55 17.80 -23.85
CA GLN A 159 -20.18 19.04 -24.55
C GLN A 159 -19.38 18.69 -25.82
N LYS A 160 -19.76 19.30 -26.94
CA LYS A 160 -19.19 19.08 -28.28
C LYS A 160 -17.83 19.79 -28.36
N SER A 161 -16.75 19.06 -28.68
CA SER A 161 -15.50 19.69 -29.12
C SER A 161 -15.42 19.73 -30.66
N PRO A 162 -14.83 20.79 -31.24
CA PRO A 162 -14.77 21.00 -32.68
C PRO A 162 -13.45 20.45 -33.24
N CYS A 163 -13.53 19.50 -34.19
CA CYS A 163 -12.37 19.08 -34.97
C CYS A 163 -12.74 18.87 -36.46
N PRO A 164 -11.78 19.05 -37.38
CA PRO A 164 -12.03 19.55 -38.74
C PRO A 164 -12.47 18.47 -39.74
N ARG A 165 -13.22 18.91 -40.74
CA ARG A 165 -13.68 18.12 -41.90
C ARG A 165 -12.50 17.50 -42.65
N ARG A 166 -12.50 16.18 -42.79
CA ARG A 166 -11.60 15.45 -43.69
C ARG A 166 -12.20 15.39 -45.10
N VAL A 167 -11.41 15.87 -46.05
CA VAL A 167 -11.63 15.93 -47.50
C VAL A 167 -12.01 14.56 -48.06
N GLN A 168 -13.08 14.53 -48.86
CA GLN A 168 -13.50 13.37 -49.65
C GLN A 168 -12.60 13.25 -50.89
N LEU A 169 -12.01 12.08 -51.11
CA LEU A 169 -11.41 11.69 -52.38
C LEU A 169 -12.36 10.75 -53.13
N PRO A 170 -12.43 10.83 -54.48
CA PRO A 170 -13.54 10.33 -55.26
C PRO A 170 -13.48 8.83 -55.56
N HIS A 171 -14.67 8.28 -55.80
CA HIS A 171 -14.93 6.96 -56.36
C HIS A 171 -14.12 6.67 -57.62
N GLN A 172 -13.41 5.53 -57.63
CA GLN A 172 -13.03 4.84 -58.85
C GLN A 172 -13.98 3.68 -59.11
N HIS A 173 -14.67 3.78 -60.25
CA HIS A 173 -15.32 2.67 -60.94
C HIS A 173 -14.27 1.65 -61.40
N ARG A 174 -14.58 0.35 -61.31
CA ARG A 174 -14.05 -0.64 -62.25
C ARG A 174 -14.96 -1.87 -62.40
N THR A 175 -15.71 -1.82 -63.49
CA THR A 175 -15.96 -2.83 -64.53
C THR A 175 -15.80 -4.32 -64.24
N ALA A 176 -16.84 -5.04 -64.66
CA ALA A 176 -16.94 -6.48 -64.82
C ALA A 176 -15.92 -7.09 -65.79
N THR A 177 -15.45 -8.30 -65.46
CA THR A 177 -15.12 -9.34 -66.44
C THR A 177 -15.46 -10.72 -65.89
N ARG A 178 -16.07 -11.52 -66.76
CA ARG A 178 -16.47 -12.92 -66.61
C ARG A 178 -15.25 -13.83 -66.42
N GLY A 179 -15.46 -14.96 -65.74
CA GLY A 179 -14.55 -16.11 -65.79
C GLY A 179 -15.02 -17.23 -64.87
N HIS A 180 -15.58 -18.27 -65.46
CA HIS A 180 -16.03 -19.50 -64.81
C HIS A 180 -14.98 -20.11 -63.88
N PHE A 181 -15.37 -20.53 -62.68
CA PHE A 181 -15.22 -21.92 -62.22
C PHE A 181 -16.07 -22.14 -60.96
N ARG A 182 -17.05 -23.03 -61.10
CA ARG A 182 -17.86 -23.58 -60.01
C ARG A 182 -16.96 -24.46 -59.13
N SER A 183 -16.89 -24.15 -57.85
CA SER A 183 -16.60 -25.14 -56.80
C SER A 183 -17.26 -24.67 -55.52
N SER A 184 -18.34 -25.36 -55.15
CA SER A 184 -19.15 -25.06 -53.98
C SER A 184 -18.38 -25.33 -52.70
N LYS A 185 -17.97 -24.27 -52.01
CA LYS A 185 -17.77 -24.29 -50.56
C LYS A 185 -18.51 -23.09 -50.01
N GLN A 186 -19.70 -23.33 -49.45
CA GLN A 186 -20.45 -22.33 -48.70
C GLN A 186 -19.64 -21.95 -47.45
N ALA A 187 -18.78 -20.94 -47.60
CA ALA A 187 -18.25 -20.20 -46.47
C ALA A 187 -19.40 -19.38 -45.89
N LYS A 188 -19.86 -19.75 -44.69
CA LYS A 188 -20.73 -18.91 -43.87
C LYS A 188 -20.01 -17.58 -43.62
N VAL A 189 -20.33 -16.57 -44.41
CA VAL A 189 -19.95 -15.18 -44.17
C VAL A 189 -20.54 -14.80 -42.82
N LYS A 190 -19.68 -14.61 -41.82
CA LYS A 190 -20.07 -13.98 -40.56
C LYS A 190 -20.37 -12.52 -40.88
N ASN A 191 -21.65 -12.19 -41.00
CA ASN A 191 -22.09 -10.80 -40.91
C ASN A 191 -21.61 -10.26 -39.55
N SER A 192 -20.65 -9.34 -39.59
CA SER A 192 -20.30 -8.57 -38.41
C SER A 192 -21.51 -7.70 -38.08
N VAL A 193 -22.20 -8.07 -37.00
CA VAL A 193 -23.27 -7.26 -36.43
C VAL A 193 -22.64 -5.98 -35.89
N VAL A 194 -22.56 -4.95 -36.72
CA VAL A 194 -22.26 -3.59 -36.29
C VAL A 194 -23.50 -3.08 -35.57
N ARG A 195 -23.52 -3.21 -34.24
CA ARG A 195 -24.51 -2.52 -33.40
C ARG A 195 -24.15 -1.03 -33.40
N ARG A 196 -24.69 -0.28 -34.36
CA ARG A 196 -24.81 1.17 -34.22
C ARG A 196 -25.93 1.42 -33.20
N LEU A 197 -25.54 1.96 -32.04
CA LEU A 197 -26.49 2.60 -31.14
C LEU A 197 -26.94 3.90 -31.81
N ASP A 198 -28.16 3.90 -32.30
CA ASP A 198 -28.80 5.05 -32.91
C ASP A 198 -29.32 5.96 -31.78
N PHE A 199 -28.58 7.03 -31.47
CA PHE A 199 -28.98 8.06 -30.51
C PHE A 199 -29.58 9.29 -31.21
N GLY A 200 -30.16 9.11 -32.39
CA GLY A 200 -30.66 10.19 -33.23
C GLY A 200 -32.18 10.22 -33.39
N ARG A 201 -32.77 11.34 -32.97
CA ARG A 201 -34.10 11.87 -33.37
C ARG A 201 -35.34 11.09 -32.91
N VAL A 202 -35.92 11.55 -31.81
CA VAL A 202 -37.38 11.61 -31.67
C VAL A 202 -37.79 13.07 -31.79
N SER A 203 -38.23 13.46 -32.98
CA SER A 203 -38.97 14.70 -33.21
C SER A 203 -40.34 14.37 -33.78
N ASN A 204 -41.34 14.78 -33.03
CA ASN A 204 -42.68 15.20 -33.42
C ASN A 204 -43.75 14.16 -33.81
N ASN A 205 -44.88 14.39 -33.14
CA ASN A 205 -46.26 14.19 -33.55
C ASN A 205 -46.76 12.75 -33.70
N LYS A 206 -47.45 12.29 -32.65
CA LYS A 206 -48.83 11.83 -32.81
C LYS A 206 -49.60 11.91 -31.49
N ILE A 207 -50.55 12.82 -31.52
CA ILE A 207 -51.77 12.89 -30.73
C ILE A 207 -52.31 11.48 -30.47
N PHE A 208 -52.32 11.04 -29.21
CA PHE A 208 -53.24 9.99 -28.77
C PHE A 208 -53.98 10.44 -27.52
N LYS A 209 -55.28 10.25 -27.61
CA LYS A 209 -56.33 10.76 -26.75
C LYS A 209 -56.18 10.23 -25.33
N ALA A 210 -56.39 11.14 -24.38
CA ALA A 210 -56.51 10.84 -22.98
C ALA A 210 -57.73 9.95 -22.70
N THR A 211 -57.50 8.79 -22.12
CA THR A 211 -58.51 8.03 -21.38
C THR A 211 -58.20 8.19 -19.90
N LYS A 212 -59.05 8.95 -19.20
CA LYS A 212 -59.02 9.11 -17.75
C LYS A 212 -59.19 7.75 -17.08
N GLN A 213 -58.19 7.29 -16.34
CA GLN A 213 -58.43 6.43 -15.18
C GLN A 213 -57.85 7.09 -13.94
N HIS A 214 -58.80 7.42 -13.07
CA HIS A 214 -58.64 8.06 -11.78
C HIS A 214 -58.37 6.95 -10.76
N THR A 215 -57.11 6.67 -10.45
CA THR A 215 -56.73 5.91 -9.26
C THR A 215 -55.77 6.72 -8.42
N GLN A 216 -56.24 7.08 -7.24
CA GLN A 216 -55.49 7.77 -6.20
C GLN A 216 -54.34 6.87 -5.75
N SER A 217 -53.14 7.05 -6.32
CA SER A 217 -51.91 6.52 -5.76
C SER A 217 -51.09 7.68 -5.23
N SER A 218 -50.86 7.70 -3.92
CA SER A 218 -50.02 8.66 -3.21
C SER A 218 -48.75 8.97 -4.00
N SER A 219 -48.52 10.23 -4.32
CA SER A 219 -47.35 10.71 -5.05
C SER A 219 -46.08 10.44 -4.23
N LYS A 220 -45.49 9.25 -4.40
CA LYS A 220 -44.07 9.05 -4.07
C LYS A 220 -43.30 10.09 -4.87
N SER A 221 -42.58 10.98 -4.18
CA SER A 221 -41.82 12.06 -4.82
C SER A 221 -40.94 11.49 -5.94
N ALA A 222 -40.79 12.23 -7.04
CA ALA A 222 -39.98 11.81 -8.19
C ALA A 222 -38.55 11.37 -7.77
N SER A 223 -38.03 11.97 -6.69
CA SER A 223 -36.76 11.62 -6.04
C SER A 223 -36.74 10.22 -5.41
N LYS A 224 -37.87 9.73 -4.87
CA LYS A 224 -37.95 8.40 -4.26
C LYS A 224 -37.99 7.31 -5.34
N THR A 225 -38.69 7.58 -6.45
CA THR A 225 -38.68 6.69 -7.63
C THR A 225 -37.34 6.68 -8.37
N SER A 226 -36.59 7.79 -8.42
CA SER A 226 -35.24 7.79 -9.02
C SER A 226 -34.23 7.07 -8.13
N LEU A 227 -34.33 7.20 -6.80
CA LEU A 227 -33.53 6.42 -5.86
C LEU A 227 -33.86 4.92 -5.88
N GLU A 228 -35.13 4.55 -5.99
CA GLU A 228 -35.55 3.15 -6.18
C GLU A 228 -34.96 2.59 -7.50
N LYS A 229 -35.03 3.35 -8.61
CA LYS A 229 -34.42 2.96 -9.90
C LYS A 229 -32.89 2.86 -9.84
N LEU A 230 -32.20 3.74 -9.12
CA LEU A 230 -30.74 3.65 -8.94
C LEU A 230 -30.34 2.44 -8.09
N ARG A 231 -31.11 2.13 -7.03
CA ARG A 231 -30.91 0.91 -6.24
C ARG A 231 -31.16 -0.37 -7.06
N GLU A 232 -32.08 -0.33 -8.02
CA GLU A 232 -32.29 -1.43 -8.97
C GLU A 232 -31.10 -1.60 -9.93
N ILE A 233 -30.42 -0.51 -10.31
CA ILE A 233 -29.23 -0.52 -11.19
C ILE A 233 -27.98 -1.02 -10.44
N GLU A 234 -27.80 -0.64 -9.17
CA GLU A 234 -26.61 -1.00 -8.39
C GLU A 234 -26.54 -2.50 -8.04
N GLY A 235 -27.66 -3.23 -8.18
CA GLY A 235 -27.76 -4.65 -7.87
C GLY A 235 -27.67 -4.93 -6.37
N LYS A 236 -28.54 -5.79 -5.85
CA LYS A 236 -28.41 -6.23 -4.44
C LYS A 236 -27.01 -6.83 -4.23
N PRO A 237 -26.30 -6.48 -3.13
CA PRO A 237 -25.00 -7.05 -2.84
C PRO A 237 -25.08 -8.59 -2.87
N ARG A 238 -24.00 -9.22 -3.35
CA ARG A 238 -23.92 -10.68 -3.38
C ARG A 238 -24.03 -11.22 -1.96
N HIS A 239 -24.90 -12.19 -1.78
CA HIS A 239 -25.06 -12.85 -0.49
C HIS A 239 -23.79 -13.68 -0.20
N PRO A 240 -23.16 -13.52 0.98
CA PRO A 240 -22.07 -14.38 1.39
C PRO A 240 -22.66 -15.73 1.84
N TRP A 241 -22.42 -16.79 1.06
CA TRP A 241 -22.86 -18.14 1.40
C TRP A 241 -21.87 -18.81 2.37
N CYS A 242 -22.34 -19.19 3.56
CA CYS A 242 -21.52 -19.98 4.46
C CYS A 242 -21.50 -21.47 4.03
N PRO A 243 -20.53 -22.27 4.49
CA PRO A 243 -20.48 -23.70 4.16
C PRO A 243 -21.73 -24.48 4.61
N ASP A 244 -22.31 -24.11 5.76
CA ASP A 244 -23.48 -24.78 6.31
C ASP A 244 -24.74 -24.50 5.46
N ASP A 245 -24.89 -23.27 4.96
CA ASP A 245 -25.95 -22.89 4.02
C ASP A 245 -25.88 -23.73 2.74
N LYS A 246 -24.67 -23.89 2.18
CA LYS A 246 -24.47 -24.69 0.97
C LYS A 246 -24.76 -26.17 1.22
N ARG A 247 -24.33 -26.71 2.36
CA ARG A 247 -24.63 -28.10 2.75
C ARG A 247 -26.14 -28.31 2.90
N LEU A 248 -26.85 -27.42 3.61
CA LEU A 248 -28.29 -27.47 3.74
C LEU A 248 -28.98 -27.45 2.37
N LEU A 249 -28.57 -26.54 1.48
CA LEU A 249 -29.11 -26.46 0.14
C LEU A 249 -28.93 -27.77 -0.63
N LEU A 250 -27.73 -28.38 -0.57
CA LEU A 250 -27.46 -29.67 -1.20
C LEU A 250 -28.28 -30.81 -0.58
N ILE A 251 -28.46 -30.83 0.75
CA ILE A 251 -29.25 -31.83 1.46
C ILE A 251 -30.72 -31.76 1.02
N ILE A 252 -31.29 -30.55 0.93
CA ILE A 252 -32.67 -30.35 0.45
C ILE A 252 -32.79 -30.90 -0.98
N HIS A 253 -31.88 -30.53 -1.89
CA HIS A 253 -31.93 -31.02 -3.28
C HIS A 253 -31.70 -32.52 -3.43
N ARG A 254 -30.87 -33.13 -2.57
CA ARG A 254 -30.52 -34.55 -2.68
C ARG A 254 -31.61 -35.47 -2.16
N TRP A 255 -32.20 -35.19 -1.00
CA TRP A 255 -33.12 -36.12 -0.32
C TRP A 255 -34.60 -35.78 -0.45
N PHE A 256 -34.96 -34.63 -1.01
CA PHE A 256 -36.34 -34.17 -1.00
C PHE A 256 -36.83 -33.83 -2.41
N TRP A 257 -38.08 -34.21 -2.72
CA TRP A 257 -38.75 -33.85 -3.95
C TRP A 257 -39.49 -32.53 -3.76
N ALA A 258 -39.17 -31.54 -4.58
CA ALA A 258 -39.87 -30.27 -4.61
C ALA A 258 -40.57 -30.09 -5.96
N THR A 259 -41.87 -29.85 -5.92
CA THR A 259 -42.63 -29.61 -7.16
C THR A 259 -42.37 -28.20 -7.66
N ASP A 260 -42.21 -27.24 -6.74
CA ASP A 260 -41.78 -25.88 -7.05
C ASP A 260 -40.51 -25.50 -6.27
N TYR A 261 -39.54 -24.91 -6.97
CA TYR A 261 -38.37 -24.30 -6.35
C TYR A 261 -38.73 -23.17 -5.37
N ALA A 262 -39.93 -22.57 -5.47
CA ALA A 262 -40.43 -21.62 -4.48
C ALA A 262 -40.59 -22.28 -3.10
N GLU A 263 -40.96 -23.55 -3.05
CA GLU A 263 -41.08 -24.34 -1.82
C GLU A 263 -39.71 -24.60 -1.20
N VAL A 264 -38.71 -24.97 -2.01
CA VAL A 264 -37.30 -25.08 -1.59
C VAL A 264 -36.82 -23.76 -1.00
N THR A 265 -37.20 -22.65 -1.61
CA THR A 265 -36.80 -21.31 -1.16
C THR A 265 -37.44 -20.95 0.18
N ALA A 266 -38.75 -21.17 0.32
CA ALA A 266 -39.47 -20.93 1.57
C ALA A 266 -38.90 -21.78 2.72
N LEU A 267 -38.65 -23.06 2.45
CA LEU A 267 -38.07 -24.00 3.40
C LEU A 267 -36.66 -23.58 3.83
N PHE A 268 -35.79 -23.27 2.86
CA PHE A 268 -34.41 -22.84 3.12
C PHE A 268 -34.37 -21.56 3.97
N ASN A 269 -35.16 -20.56 3.59
CA ASN A 269 -35.29 -19.29 4.31
C ASN A 269 -35.83 -19.48 5.72
N HIS A 270 -36.79 -20.40 5.91
CA HIS A 270 -37.35 -20.72 7.23
C HIS A 270 -36.31 -21.36 8.17
N ILE A 271 -35.48 -22.28 7.66
CA ILE A 271 -34.45 -22.96 8.47
C ILE A 271 -33.29 -22.01 8.82
N THR A 272 -32.86 -21.19 7.86
CA THR A 272 -31.68 -20.31 8.01
C THR A 272 -32.01 -18.94 8.59
N GLY A 273 -33.28 -18.53 8.59
CA GLY A 273 -33.69 -17.16 8.91
C GLY A 273 -33.28 -16.12 7.85
N LEU A 274 -32.82 -16.57 6.68
CA LEU A 274 -32.45 -15.71 5.56
C LEU A 274 -33.68 -15.34 4.74
N ASP A 275 -33.65 -14.19 4.07
CA ASP A 275 -34.70 -13.76 3.12
C ASP A 275 -34.14 -13.72 1.69
N LEU A 276 -33.80 -14.90 1.16
CA LEU A 276 -33.23 -15.05 -0.17
C LEU A 276 -34.31 -15.23 -1.23
N ASP A 277 -34.10 -14.59 -2.38
CA ASP A 277 -34.91 -14.79 -3.59
C ASP A 277 -34.60 -16.17 -4.20
N LYS A 278 -35.63 -16.86 -4.70
CA LYS A 278 -35.56 -18.11 -5.49
C LYS A 278 -34.44 -18.09 -6.52
N ARG A 279 -34.26 -16.96 -7.23
CA ARG A 279 -33.21 -16.84 -8.25
C ARG A 279 -31.79 -16.95 -7.68
N LYS A 280 -31.57 -16.51 -6.44
CA LYS A 280 -30.26 -16.57 -5.79
C LYS A 280 -29.92 -18.00 -5.37
N LEU A 281 -30.87 -18.69 -4.75
CA LEU A 281 -30.73 -20.10 -4.36
C LEU A 281 -30.49 -21.00 -5.58
N ASP A 282 -31.27 -20.81 -6.64
CA ASP A 282 -31.10 -21.56 -7.89
C ASP A 282 -29.76 -21.26 -8.57
N ALA A 283 -29.33 -20.00 -8.58
CA ALA A 283 -28.02 -19.64 -9.12
C ALA A 283 -26.88 -20.30 -8.31
N GLU A 284 -26.97 -20.34 -6.98
CA GLU A 284 -25.94 -20.96 -6.14
C GLU A 284 -25.93 -22.47 -6.30
N PHE A 285 -27.09 -23.13 -6.25
CA PHE A 285 -27.17 -24.58 -6.46
C PHE A 285 -26.58 -24.97 -7.82
N ARG A 286 -26.92 -24.24 -8.89
CA ARG A 286 -26.33 -24.46 -10.22
C ARG A 286 -24.82 -24.21 -10.25
N ASP A 287 -24.33 -23.19 -9.56
CA ASP A 287 -22.89 -22.91 -9.45
C ASP A 287 -22.18 -24.10 -8.78
N ILE A 288 -22.62 -24.53 -7.60
CA ILE A 288 -22.07 -25.66 -6.84
C ILE A 288 -22.10 -26.95 -7.70
N LYS A 289 -23.28 -27.29 -8.26
CA LYS A 289 -23.48 -28.45 -9.15
C LYS A 289 -22.53 -28.43 -10.34
N SER A 290 -22.30 -27.26 -10.95
CA SER A 290 -21.43 -27.13 -12.11
C SER A 290 -19.95 -27.44 -11.81
N TYR A 291 -19.49 -27.21 -10.57
CA TYR A 291 -18.13 -27.54 -10.15
C TYR A 291 -17.99 -28.98 -9.64
N GLY A 292 -19.04 -29.55 -9.04
CA GLY A 292 -19.02 -30.91 -8.49
C GLY A 292 -17.99 -31.07 -7.35
N SER A 293 -17.72 -32.31 -6.95
CA SER A 293 -16.90 -32.62 -5.76
C SER A 293 -15.46 -32.13 -5.82
N ARG A 294 -14.89 -32.01 -7.02
CA ARG A 294 -13.53 -31.48 -7.18
C ARG A 294 -13.44 -29.98 -6.94
N GLY A 295 -14.51 -29.22 -7.21
CA GLY A 295 -14.48 -27.76 -7.17
C GLY A 295 -15.42 -27.13 -6.14
N SER A 296 -16.21 -27.92 -5.42
CA SER A 296 -16.93 -27.52 -4.20
C SER A 296 -16.72 -28.57 -3.12
N HIS A 297 -16.22 -28.13 -1.98
CA HIS A 297 -15.95 -29.02 -0.85
C HIS A 297 -17.24 -29.66 -0.32
N GLU A 298 -18.28 -28.85 -0.18
CA GLU A 298 -19.59 -29.19 0.35
C GLU A 298 -20.31 -30.21 -0.54
N TRP A 299 -20.07 -30.17 -1.86
CA TRP A 299 -20.58 -31.20 -2.77
C TRP A 299 -19.96 -32.56 -2.46
N GLY A 300 -18.64 -32.62 -2.29
CA GLY A 300 -17.96 -33.87 -1.93
C GLY A 300 -18.43 -34.43 -0.60
N GLN A 301 -18.59 -33.57 0.42
CA GLN A 301 -19.11 -33.99 1.73
C GLN A 301 -20.52 -34.59 1.63
N VAL A 302 -21.41 -33.91 0.89
CA VAL A 302 -22.80 -34.35 0.83
C VAL A 302 -22.97 -35.56 -0.10
N PHE A 303 -22.36 -35.58 -1.29
CA PHE A 303 -22.61 -36.60 -2.33
C PHE A 303 -21.57 -37.72 -2.38
N ASP A 304 -20.29 -37.45 -2.10
CA ASP A 304 -19.22 -38.45 -2.27
C ASP A 304 -18.90 -39.16 -0.94
N GLU A 305 -18.95 -38.46 0.19
CA GLU A 305 -18.54 -38.98 1.51
C GLU A 305 -19.68 -39.70 2.24
N VAL A 306 -20.94 -39.34 1.95
CA VAL A 306 -22.12 -39.92 2.60
C VAL A 306 -22.97 -40.65 1.56
N SER A 307 -23.20 -41.95 1.78
CA SER A 307 -24.13 -42.75 0.97
C SER A 307 -25.55 -42.15 1.02
N PHE A 308 -26.33 -42.31 -0.04
CA PHE A 308 -27.70 -41.80 -0.10
C PHE A 308 -28.58 -42.34 1.05
N GLU A 309 -28.38 -43.58 1.45
CA GLU A 309 -29.07 -44.19 2.59
C GLU A 309 -28.71 -43.53 3.93
N ASP A 310 -27.53 -42.89 4.00
CA ASP A 310 -26.94 -42.28 5.20
C ASP A 310 -26.98 -43.23 6.42
N PRO A 311 -26.29 -44.40 6.35
CA PRO A 311 -26.34 -45.40 7.41
C PRO A 311 -25.74 -44.93 8.74
N SER A 312 -24.80 -44.00 8.69
CA SER A 312 -24.20 -43.35 9.86
C SER A 312 -25.09 -42.26 10.48
N GLY A 313 -26.20 -41.91 9.82
CA GLY A 313 -27.10 -40.85 10.25
C GLY A 313 -26.45 -39.47 10.31
N THR A 314 -25.42 -39.23 9.50
CA THR A 314 -24.61 -38.01 9.49
C THR A 314 -25.48 -36.77 9.22
N TYR A 315 -26.52 -36.90 8.41
CA TYR A 315 -27.44 -35.81 8.09
C TYR A 315 -28.85 -36.02 8.64
N THR A 316 -29.07 -36.99 9.52
CA THR A 316 -30.39 -37.26 10.13
C THR A 316 -30.93 -36.06 10.89
N GLU A 317 -30.10 -35.33 11.65
CA GLU A 317 -30.54 -34.13 12.38
C GLU A 317 -31.00 -33.03 11.40
N ILE A 318 -30.25 -32.78 10.33
CA ILE A 318 -30.58 -31.74 9.34
C ILE A 318 -31.84 -32.14 8.56
N ARG A 319 -31.98 -33.42 8.17
CA ARG A 319 -33.21 -33.92 7.53
C ARG A 319 -34.42 -33.75 8.44
N GLY A 320 -34.30 -34.03 9.74
CA GLY A 320 -35.36 -33.78 10.71
C GLY A 320 -35.75 -32.30 10.83
N LYS A 321 -34.78 -31.38 10.73
CA LYS A 321 -35.06 -29.93 10.66
C LYS A 321 -35.81 -29.55 9.38
N VAL A 322 -35.46 -30.18 8.26
CA VAL A 322 -36.18 -30.00 6.98
C VAL A 322 -37.61 -30.50 7.09
N ASP A 323 -37.83 -31.71 7.61
CA ASP A 323 -39.17 -32.27 7.81
C ASP A 323 -40.04 -31.40 8.73
N ALA A 324 -39.47 -30.92 9.84
CA ALA A 324 -40.15 -30.04 10.77
C ALA A 324 -40.53 -28.69 10.12
N ALA A 325 -39.62 -28.10 9.35
CA ALA A 325 -39.86 -26.84 8.64
C ALA A 325 -40.89 -27.01 7.51
N ALA A 326 -40.85 -28.11 6.75
CA ALA A 326 -41.84 -28.41 5.72
C ALA A 326 -43.25 -28.56 6.32
N LYS A 327 -43.36 -29.29 7.44
CA LYS A 327 -44.61 -29.44 8.19
C LYS A 327 -45.13 -28.09 8.71
N ALA A 328 -44.25 -27.24 9.23
CA ALA A 328 -44.61 -25.91 9.72
C ALA A 328 -45.13 -24.99 8.62
N LEU A 329 -44.56 -25.08 7.41
CA LEU A 329 -44.97 -24.32 6.24
C LEU A 329 -46.13 -24.95 5.45
N GLN A 330 -46.63 -26.12 5.87
CA GLN A 330 -47.65 -26.91 5.16
C GLN A 330 -47.23 -27.24 3.71
N ILE A 331 -45.94 -27.47 3.49
CA ILE A 331 -45.42 -27.88 2.19
C ILE A 331 -45.35 -29.41 2.16
N ASP A 332 -45.97 -30.02 1.15
CA ASP A 332 -45.89 -31.47 0.92
C ASP A 332 -44.55 -31.85 0.28
N PHE A 333 -43.52 -31.95 1.12
CA PHE A 333 -42.19 -32.39 0.72
C PHE A 333 -42.06 -33.90 0.89
N GLN A 334 -42.02 -34.62 -0.22
CA GLN A 334 -41.80 -36.07 -0.20
C GLN A 334 -40.30 -36.37 -0.15
N ARG A 335 -39.89 -37.25 0.77
CA ARG A 335 -38.52 -37.75 0.81
C ARG A 335 -38.30 -38.69 -0.37
N ARG A 336 -37.16 -38.54 -1.04
CA ARG A 336 -36.77 -39.38 -2.18
C ARG A 336 -36.34 -40.76 -1.68
N GLU A 337 -36.78 -41.77 -2.40
CA GLU A 337 -36.36 -43.17 -2.18
C GLU A 337 -35.11 -43.53 -2.99
N GLU A 338 -34.84 -42.79 -4.07
CA GLU A 338 -33.71 -43.02 -4.98
C GLU A 338 -32.91 -41.72 -5.23
N GLU A 339 -31.62 -41.87 -5.52
CA GLU A 339 -30.72 -40.76 -5.81
C GLU A 339 -30.88 -40.26 -7.26
N GLU A 340 -31.06 -38.95 -7.45
CA GLU A 340 -31.13 -38.34 -8.77
C GLU A 340 -29.74 -38.18 -9.40
N ASP A 341 -29.61 -38.48 -10.70
CA ASP A 341 -28.37 -38.22 -11.43
C ASP A 341 -28.22 -36.73 -11.80
N PHE A 342 -27.52 -36.00 -10.94
CA PHE A 342 -27.25 -34.59 -11.13
C PHE A 342 -26.21 -34.28 -12.22
N ASN A 343 -25.43 -35.24 -12.75
CA ASN A 343 -24.35 -34.96 -13.70
C ASN A 343 -23.40 -33.78 -13.29
N PRO A 344 -22.73 -33.85 -12.12
CA PRO A 344 -21.92 -32.74 -11.61
C PRO A 344 -20.64 -32.49 -12.41
N GLY A 345 -20.04 -31.31 -12.22
CA GLY A 345 -18.73 -31.00 -12.80
C GLY A 345 -18.75 -30.57 -14.28
N SER A 346 -19.92 -30.20 -14.81
CA SER A 346 -20.08 -29.74 -16.19
C SER A 346 -19.18 -28.53 -16.53
N ALA A 347 -18.82 -27.70 -15.54
CA ALA A 347 -17.94 -26.54 -15.74
C ALA A 347 -16.56 -26.91 -16.31
N ALA A 348 -16.07 -28.13 -16.06
CA ALA A 348 -14.82 -28.63 -16.62
C ALA A 348 -14.86 -28.78 -18.15
N LYS A 349 -16.04 -29.08 -18.71
CA LYS A 349 -16.26 -29.36 -20.14
C LYS A 349 -16.75 -28.13 -20.93
N THR A 350 -17.15 -27.07 -20.24
CA THR A 350 -17.73 -25.85 -20.85
C THR A 350 -16.66 -24.88 -21.39
N SER A 351 -17.06 -23.61 -21.59
CA SER A 351 -16.27 -22.51 -22.13
C SER A 351 -14.89 -22.37 -21.47
N THR A 352 -13.93 -21.79 -22.19
CA THR A 352 -12.57 -21.54 -21.68
C THR A 352 -12.56 -20.73 -20.38
N LYS A 353 -13.48 -19.77 -20.23
CA LYS A 353 -13.63 -18.95 -19.02
C LYS A 353 -14.13 -19.79 -17.83
N SER A 354 -15.18 -20.59 -18.04
CA SER A 354 -15.72 -21.48 -17.01
C SER A 354 -14.70 -22.53 -16.58
N ARG A 355 -13.95 -23.09 -17.53
CA ARG A 355 -12.88 -24.06 -17.26
C ARG A 355 -11.73 -23.46 -16.45
N LYS A 356 -11.37 -22.20 -16.68
CA LYS A 356 -10.36 -21.48 -15.86
C LYS A 356 -10.85 -21.33 -14.41
N ARG A 357 -12.11 -20.88 -14.23
CA ARG A 357 -12.74 -20.77 -12.90
C ARG A 357 -12.82 -22.12 -12.18
N TYR A 358 -13.21 -23.17 -12.90
CA TYR A 358 -13.22 -24.54 -12.39
C TYR A 358 -11.85 -24.95 -11.88
N LYS A 359 -10.79 -24.83 -12.69
CA LYS A 359 -9.41 -25.17 -12.26
C LYS A 359 -8.94 -24.38 -11.06
N GLN A 360 -9.32 -23.10 -10.97
CA GLN A 360 -8.99 -22.26 -9.81
C GLN A 360 -9.69 -22.78 -8.55
N ARG A 361 -11.01 -23.03 -8.60
CA ARG A 361 -11.75 -23.59 -7.46
C ARG A 361 -11.22 -24.96 -7.03
N VAL A 362 -10.88 -25.84 -7.98
CA VAL A 362 -10.30 -27.16 -7.67
C VAL A 362 -8.98 -27.02 -6.90
N ARG A 363 -8.13 -26.05 -7.26
CA ARG A 363 -6.90 -25.78 -6.52
C ARG A 363 -7.17 -25.28 -5.11
N LEU A 364 -8.13 -24.37 -4.95
CA LEU A 364 -8.52 -23.85 -3.64
C LEU A 364 -9.07 -24.95 -2.72
N VAL A 365 -9.97 -25.79 -3.24
CA VAL A 365 -10.50 -26.94 -2.48
C VAL A 365 -9.40 -27.93 -2.12
N ALA A 366 -8.45 -28.21 -3.03
CA ALA A 366 -7.31 -29.07 -2.73
C ALA A 366 -6.39 -28.48 -1.65
N GLN A 367 -6.17 -27.17 -1.66
CA GLN A 367 -5.42 -26.48 -0.60
C GLN A 367 -6.16 -26.51 0.73
N GLN A 368 -7.48 -26.30 0.72
CA GLN A 368 -8.31 -26.38 1.92
C GLN A 368 -8.28 -27.78 2.53
N LYS A 369 -8.50 -28.84 1.72
CA LYS A 369 -8.41 -30.23 2.18
C LYS A 369 -7.02 -30.55 2.75
N LYS A 370 -5.95 -30.01 2.14
CA LYS A 370 -4.58 -30.17 2.66
C LYS A 370 -4.39 -29.46 4.00
N ALA A 371 -4.93 -28.25 4.16
CA ALA A 371 -4.88 -27.50 5.41
C ALA A 371 -5.65 -28.24 6.53
N GLU A 372 -6.87 -28.71 6.25
CA GLU A 372 -7.68 -29.48 7.18
C GLU A 372 -7.00 -30.80 7.60
N ALA A 373 -6.39 -31.52 6.65
CA ALA A 373 -5.61 -32.72 6.96
C ALA A 373 -4.37 -32.42 7.83
N THR A 374 -3.73 -31.27 7.62
CA THR A 374 -2.57 -30.83 8.43
C THR A 374 -2.99 -30.51 9.87
N ILE A 375 -4.15 -29.86 10.04
CA ILE A 375 -4.71 -29.53 11.36
C ILE A 375 -5.14 -30.82 12.09
N GLY A 376 -5.85 -31.72 11.41
CA GLY A 376 -6.27 -33.00 11.98
C GLY A 376 -5.11 -33.87 12.45
N SER A 377 -4.05 -33.98 11.64
CA SER A 377 -2.85 -34.76 12.01
C SER A 377 -2.05 -34.15 13.16
N SER A 378 -2.13 -32.82 13.35
CA SER A 378 -1.47 -32.14 14.47
C SER A 378 -2.22 -32.31 15.79
N ALA A 379 -3.55 -32.42 15.74
CA ALA A 379 -4.38 -32.62 16.93
C ALA A 379 -4.19 -34.01 17.56
N GLU A 380 -3.96 -35.05 16.76
CA GLU A 380 -3.70 -36.41 17.27
C GLU A 380 -2.28 -36.63 17.83
N LYS A 381 -1.33 -35.72 17.55
CA LYS A 381 0.07 -35.84 18.02
C LYS A 381 0.39 -35.10 19.31
N ILE A 382 -0.61 -34.54 20.01
CA ILE A 382 -0.44 -34.10 21.41
C ILE A 382 -0.58 -35.33 22.33
N SER A 383 0.24 -36.35 22.07
CA SER A 383 0.55 -37.38 23.07
C SER A 383 1.73 -36.85 23.87
N VAL A 384 1.51 -36.68 25.17
CA VAL A 384 2.43 -36.15 26.18
C VAL A 384 3.83 -36.73 25.99
N ARG A 385 4.70 -35.98 25.32
CA ARG A 385 6.14 -36.26 25.34
C ARG A 385 6.67 -35.79 26.68
N VAL A 386 6.79 -36.74 27.61
CA VAL A 386 7.61 -36.59 28.81
C VAL A 386 9.02 -36.15 28.38
N PRO A 387 9.60 -35.08 28.93
CA PRO A 387 10.92 -34.61 28.53
C PRO A 387 11.96 -35.63 28.99
N LYS A 388 12.59 -36.33 28.03
CA LYS A 388 13.85 -37.02 28.30
C LYS A 388 14.98 -36.00 28.16
N LEU A 389 15.57 -35.63 29.30
CA LEU A 389 16.87 -34.95 29.37
C LEU A 389 17.95 -35.87 28.78
N GLY A 390 18.82 -35.31 27.94
CA GLY A 390 20.12 -35.89 27.60
C GLY A 390 20.14 -36.73 26.33
N GLY A 391 20.36 -36.09 25.20
CA GLY A 391 20.67 -36.76 23.94
C GLY A 391 20.61 -35.79 22.77
N VAL A 392 21.76 -35.34 22.30
CA VAL A 392 21.89 -34.49 21.11
C VAL A 392 21.51 -35.33 19.88
N PRO A 393 20.42 -35.05 19.15
CA PRO A 393 20.17 -35.69 17.88
C PRO A 393 20.91 -34.91 16.80
N LEU A 394 21.89 -35.55 16.18
CA LEU A 394 22.41 -35.18 14.86
C LEU A 394 21.26 -35.28 13.85
N VAL A 395 20.58 -34.17 13.59
CA VAL A 395 19.61 -34.06 12.49
C VAL A 395 20.41 -33.85 11.22
N MET A 396 20.46 -34.89 10.38
CA MET A 396 20.88 -34.76 8.99
C MET A 396 19.87 -33.86 8.28
N GLN A 397 20.36 -32.72 7.82
CA GLN A 397 19.61 -31.73 7.07
C GLN A 397 19.44 -32.25 5.64
N ASP A 398 18.35 -32.98 5.41
CA ASP A 398 17.93 -33.33 4.06
C ASP A 398 17.57 -32.06 3.30
N CYS A 399 18.33 -31.81 2.23
CA CYS A 399 18.08 -30.82 1.19
C CYS A 399 16.72 -31.07 0.53
N SER A 400 15.64 -30.62 1.18
CA SER A 400 14.34 -30.51 0.53
C SER A 400 14.38 -29.33 -0.43
N GLY A 401 14.26 -29.63 -1.72
CA GLY A 401 14.29 -28.65 -2.79
C GLY A 401 13.25 -27.56 -2.59
N ASP A 402 13.69 -26.32 -2.75
CA ASP A 402 12.86 -25.13 -2.88
C ASP A 402 11.76 -25.37 -3.93
N ILE A 403 10.58 -25.76 -3.46
CA ILE A 403 9.36 -25.62 -4.24
C ILE A 403 8.97 -24.16 -4.11
N ASP A 404 9.45 -23.34 -5.05
CA ASP A 404 8.95 -21.98 -5.27
C ASP A 404 7.43 -22.05 -5.49
N ILE A 405 6.66 -21.82 -4.43
CA ILE A 405 5.21 -21.65 -4.50
C ILE A 405 4.98 -20.28 -5.13
N LEU A 406 4.92 -20.27 -6.47
CA LEU A 406 4.53 -19.14 -7.28
C LEU A 406 3.04 -18.82 -7.06
N SER A 407 2.73 -18.12 -5.99
CA SER A 407 1.46 -17.44 -5.79
C SER A 407 1.44 -16.14 -6.61
N ASP A 408 0.49 -16.00 -7.52
CA ASP A 408 0.23 -14.73 -8.21
C ASP A 408 -0.42 -13.77 -7.21
N VAL A 409 0.10 -12.55 -7.09
CA VAL A 409 -0.34 -11.54 -6.10
C VAL A 409 -1.80 -11.09 -6.35
N GLU A 410 -2.35 -11.39 -7.53
CA GLU A 410 -3.77 -11.21 -7.88
C GLU A 410 -4.67 -12.44 -7.60
N ASP A 411 -4.08 -13.60 -7.25
CA ASP A 411 -4.79 -14.90 -7.09
C ASP A 411 -4.95 -15.35 -5.62
N GLU A 412 -4.47 -14.58 -4.63
CA GLU A 412 -4.80 -14.80 -3.21
C GLU A 412 -6.32 -14.59 -3.02
N PRO A 413 -7.11 -15.65 -2.73
CA PRO A 413 -8.49 -15.44 -2.36
C PRO A 413 -8.49 -14.60 -1.07
N ILE A 414 -9.31 -13.56 -1.04
CA ILE A 414 -9.74 -12.99 0.23
C ILE A 414 -10.43 -14.14 0.96
N ILE A 415 -9.72 -14.78 1.89
CA ILE A 415 -10.29 -15.75 2.81
C ILE A 415 -11.28 -14.95 3.64
N TYR A 416 -12.55 -15.06 3.30
CA TYR A 416 -13.63 -14.58 4.14
C TYR A 416 -13.66 -15.48 5.38
N CYS A 417 -12.79 -15.21 6.35
CA CYS A 417 -13.03 -15.67 7.71
C CYS A 417 -14.28 -14.93 8.18
N GLU A 418 -15.40 -15.64 8.32
CA GLU A 418 -16.58 -15.05 8.93
C GLU A 418 -16.27 -14.66 10.39
N PRO A 419 -16.77 -13.51 10.84
CA PRO A 419 -16.95 -13.26 12.25
C PRO A 419 -18.06 -14.18 12.72
N VAL A 420 -17.68 -15.34 13.23
CA VAL A 420 -18.59 -16.21 13.96
C VAL A 420 -19.09 -15.39 15.16
N PHE A 421 -20.36 -14.99 15.14
CA PHE A 421 -21.10 -14.50 16.32
C PHE A 421 -21.33 -15.67 17.30
N LYS A 422 -20.24 -16.32 17.72
CA LYS A 422 -20.24 -17.08 18.97
C LYS A 422 -20.16 -16.04 20.07
N LYS A 423 -20.95 -16.25 21.14
CA LYS A 423 -20.77 -15.60 22.44
C LYS A 423 -19.28 -15.37 22.70
N PRO A 424 -18.85 -14.19 23.18
CA PRO A 424 -17.44 -13.89 23.38
C PRO A 424 -16.82 -14.84 24.41
N THR A 425 -16.33 -15.98 23.93
CA THR A 425 -15.30 -16.75 24.62
C THR A 425 -14.02 -15.95 24.42
N ALA A 426 -13.35 -15.63 25.52
CA ALA A 426 -12.24 -14.69 25.56
C ALA A 426 -11.19 -14.90 24.45
N ALA A 427 -11.03 -13.84 23.65
CA ALA A 427 -9.80 -13.31 23.07
C ALA A 427 -8.84 -14.25 22.30
N PHE A 428 -9.11 -14.43 21.01
CA PHE A 428 -8.04 -14.28 20.01
C PHE A 428 -8.20 -12.89 19.40
N GLU A 429 -7.66 -11.87 20.07
CA GLU A 429 -7.45 -10.59 19.38
C GLU A 429 -6.48 -10.87 18.24
N PRO A 430 -6.82 -10.50 16.97
CA PRO A 430 -5.85 -10.58 15.90
C PRO A 430 -4.67 -9.68 16.29
N HIS A 431 -3.57 -10.32 16.71
CA HIS A 431 -2.33 -9.63 17.02
C HIS A 431 -1.99 -8.72 15.84
N ILE A 432 -1.73 -7.46 16.16
CA ILE A 432 -1.17 -6.50 15.20
C ILE A 432 0.06 -7.20 14.60
N PRO A 433 0.16 -7.33 13.27
CA PRO A 433 1.31 -7.98 12.67
C PRO A 433 2.59 -7.31 13.19
N PRO A 434 3.65 -8.09 13.48
CA PRO A 434 4.90 -7.53 13.98
C PRO A 434 5.38 -6.42 13.03
N VAL A 435 5.88 -5.32 13.61
CA VAL A 435 6.40 -4.16 12.89
C VAL A 435 7.28 -4.64 11.72
N PRO A 436 7.11 -4.10 10.50
CA PRO A 436 7.82 -4.57 9.32
C PRO A 436 9.33 -4.64 9.56
N THR A 437 9.95 -5.74 9.12
CA THR A 437 11.33 -6.11 9.47
C THR A 437 12.40 -5.10 9.05
N LYS A 438 12.09 -4.15 8.14
CA LYS A 438 12.90 -2.96 7.88
C LYS A 438 12.01 -1.75 7.60
N LEU A 439 11.97 -0.82 8.55
CA LEU A 439 11.41 0.51 8.34
C LEU A 439 12.29 1.31 7.36
N PRO A 440 11.73 1.94 6.31
CA PRO A 440 12.47 2.84 5.42
C PRO A 440 13.01 4.04 6.19
N HIS A 441 14.10 4.62 5.72
CA HIS A 441 14.69 5.85 6.28
C HIS A 441 14.04 7.09 5.67
N LEU A 442 13.67 7.05 4.40
CA LEU A 442 13.22 8.22 3.65
C LEU A 442 11.74 8.13 3.27
N ALA A 443 11.02 9.23 3.48
CA ALA A 443 9.71 9.46 2.89
C ALA A 443 9.60 10.87 2.30
N PHE A 444 8.58 11.02 1.46
CA PHE A 444 8.25 12.23 0.76
C PHE A 444 6.83 12.66 1.13
N ARG A 445 6.62 13.97 1.29
CA ARG A 445 5.28 14.55 1.41
C ARG A 445 5.16 15.71 0.44
N VAL A 446 4.13 15.67 -0.40
CA VAL A 446 3.72 16.83 -1.22
C VAL A 446 2.48 17.46 -0.61
N TRP A 447 2.42 18.79 -0.64
CA TRP A 447 1.26 19.56 -0.20
C TRP A 447 1.16 20.87 -0.97
N ASP A 448 0.00 21.51 -0.82
CA ASP A 448 -0.29 22.86 -1.28
C ASP A 448 -1.20 23.58 -0.27
N SER A 449 -1.72 24.75 -0.63
CA SER A 449 -2.65 25.53 0.20
C SER A 449 -3.97 24.81 0.50
N SER A 450 -4.43 23.93 -0.41
CA SER A 450 -5.65 23.13 -0.27
C SER A 450 -5.48 21.90 0.63
N SER A 451 -4.23 21.58 0.98
CA SER A 451 -3.94 20.46 1.85
C SER A 451 -4.42 20.71 3.28
N ARG A 452 -5.01 19.67 3.87
CA ARG A 452 -5.58 19.71 5.22
C ARG A 452 -4.55 19.61 6.34
N THR A 453 -3.30 19.27 6.04
CA THR A 453 -2.22 19.47 7.01
C THR A 453 -1.59 20.83 6.72
N LYS A 454 -1.25 21.59 7.75
CA LYS A 454 -0.52 22.84 7.56
C LYS A 454 0.95 22.66 7.87
N PHE A 455 1.78 23.30 7.04
CA PHE A 455 3.19 23.48 7.33
C PHE A 455 3.33 24.78 8.13
N THR A 456 3.78 24.64 9.37
CA THR A 456 3.90 25.75 10.33
C THR A 456 5.15 26.58 10.05
N ASN A 457 5.16 27.82 10.55
CA ASN A 457 6.34 28.70 10.49
C ASN A 457 7.56 28.11 11.23
N GLU A 458 7.33 27.22 12.20
CA GLU A 458 8.38 26.46 12.88
C GLU A 458 9.04 25.41 11.99
N GLY A 459 8.49 25.14 10.80
CA GLY A 459 8.97 24.12 9.88
C GLY A 459 8.50 22.72 10.22
N SER A 460 7.36 22.57 10.90
CA SER A 460 6.72 21.27 11.21
C SER A 460 5.40 21.10 10.46
N PHE A 461 4.97 19.86 10.18
CA PHE A 461 3.60 19.59 9.74
C PHE A 461 2.69 19.32 10.92
N ILE A 462 1.50 19.91 10.93
CA ILE A 462 0.43 19.61 11.89
C ILE A 462 -0.84 19.24 11.11
N ALA A 463 -1.51 18.17 11.52
CA ALA A 463 -2.78 17.78 10.95
C ALA A 463 -3.89 18.75 11.41
N GLU A 464 -4.83 19.09 10.53
CA GLU A 464 -5.84 20.16 10.76
C GLU A 464 -6.50 20.10 12.13
N SER A 465 -6.84 18.89 12.56
CA SER A 465 -7.60 18.66 13.80
C SER A 465 -6.82 19.06 15.07
N PHE A 466 -5.53 19.34 14.94
CA PHE A 466 -4.63 19.70 16.04
C PHE A 466 -4.04 21.11 15.90
N MET A 467 -4.48 21.91 14.93
CA MET A 467 -3.93 23.25 14.73
C MET A 467 -4.16 24.18 15.92
N ASP A 468 -5.36 24.12 16.51
CA ASP A 468 -5.76 24.93 17.66
C ASP A 468 -5.67 24.15 18.98
N ALA A 469 -5.10 22.93 18.94
CA ALA A 469 -4.96 22.12 20.14
C ALA A 469 -3.86 22.70 21.04
N PRO A 470 -4.08 22.77 22.37
CA PRO A 470 -3.05 23.22 23.30
C PRO A 470 -1.84 22.28 23.26
N SER A 471 -0.65 22.83 23.44
CA SER A 471 0.58 22.06 23.59
C SER A 471 0.73 21.57 25.04
N PRO A 472 1.18 20.32 25.30
CA PRO A 472 1.60 19.32 24.31
C PRO A 472 0.42 18.64 23.60
N LEU A 473 0.63 18.23 22.34
CA LEU A 473 -0.35 17.46 21.57
C LEU A 473 -0.63 16.10 22.23
N PRO A 474 -1.85 15.55 22.10
CA PRO A 474 -2.20 14.28 22.72
C PRO A 474 -1.40 13.13 22.12
N ALA A 475 -1.02 12.18 22.97
CA ALA A 475 -0.34 10.96 22.56
C ALA A 475 -1.19 10.15 21.55
N PRO A 476 -0.55 9.33 20.68
CA PRO A 476 -1.27 8.46 19.76
C PRO A 476 -2.28 7.55 20.48
N ILE A 477 -3.49 7.47 19.94
CA ILE A 477 -4.45 6.45 20.39
C ILE A 477 -3.92 5.08 19.96
N PRO A 478 -3.82 4.09 20.85
CA PRO A 478 -3.34 2.78 20.46
C PRO A 478 -4.35 2.10 19.52
N PRO A 479 -3.92 1.30 18.53
CA PRO A 479 -4.84 0.65 17.60
C PRO A 479 -5.90 -0.20 18.32
N ASN A 480 -5.52 -0.91 19.39
CA ASN A 480 -6.38 -1.76 20.20
C ASN A 480 -7.21 -0.98 21.24
N ASP A 481 -7.44 0.32 21.03
CA ASP A 481 -8.26 1.11 21.94
C ASP A 481 -9.66 0.47 22.14
N VAL A 482 -10.12 0.51 23.40
CA VAL A 482 -11.36 -0.13 23.85
C VAL A 482 -12.58 0.36 23.06
N TYR A 483 -12.53 1.60 22.57
CA TYR A 483 -13.62 2.25 21.86
C TYR A 483 -13.54 2.07 20.33
N GLY A 484 -12.46 1.48 19.81
CA GLY A 484 -12.19 1.37 18.38
C GLY A 484 -12.07 2.71 17.65
N LEU A 485 -11.82 3.81 18.37
CA LEU A 485 -11.69 5.16 17.84
C LEU A 485 -10.53 5.27 16.85
N TRP A 486 -9.39 4.66 17.17
CA TRP A 486 -8.24 4.69 16.27
C TRP A 486 -8.60 4.07 14.92
N LYS A 487 -9.32 2.93 14.92
CA LYS A 487 -9.71 2.23 13.70
C LYS A 487 -10.66 3.06 12.85
N TYR A 488 -11.59 3.72 13.53
CA TYR A 488 -12.51 4.65 12.88
C TYR A 488 -11.75 5.81 12.22
N PHE A 489 -10.82 6.44 12.95
CA PHE A 489 -10.02 7.54 12.42
C PHE A 489 -9.09 7.11 11.28
N ALA A 490 -8.42 5.98 11.40
CA ALA A 490 -7.58 5.41 10.35
C ALA A 490 -8.39 5.10 9.08
N ALA A 491 -9.58 4.48 9.22
CA ALA A 491 -10.47 4.22 8.10
C ALA A 491 -10.95 5.51 7.42
N ARG A 492 -11.27 6.56 8.20
CA ARG A 492 -11.68 7.87 7.68
C ARG A 492 -10.53 8.55 6.95
N HIS A 493 -9.33 8.55 7.53
CA HIS A 493 -8.12 9.09 6.91
C HIS A 493 -7.84 8.45 5.55
N LEU A 494 -7.94 7.12 5.47
CA LEU A 494 -7.73 6.37 4.23
C LEU A 494 -8.87 6.53 3.21
N SER A 495 -10.08 6.89 3.64
CA SER A 495 -11.28 6.95 2.78
C SER A 495 -11.31 8.06 1.73
N LYS A 496 -10.31 8.96 1.71
CA LYS A 496 -10.25 10.19 0.89
C LYS A 496 -11.40 11.19 1.08
N LYS A 497 -12.52 10.75 1.66
CA LYS A 497 -13.72 11.53 2.01
C LYS A 497 -13.79 11.85 3.51
N GLY A 498 -12.73 11.56 4.27
CA GLY A 498 -12.72 11.73 5.72
C GLY A 498 -12.69 13.20 6.10
N ALA A 499 -13.55 13.60 7.04
CA ALA A 499 -13.66 14.97 7.54
C ALA A 499 -12.66 15.33 8.65
N LEU A 500 -11.87 14.39 9.17
CA LEU A 500 -10.98 14.62 10.31
C LEU A 500 -9.55 14.09 10.02
N PRO A 501 -8.60 14.93 9.61
CA PRO A 501 -7.22 14.55 9.40
C PRO A 501 -6.55 14.55 10.77
N LEU A 502 -6.54 13.41 11.43
CA LEU A 502 -5.73 13.19 12.63
C LEU A 502 -4.28 12.83 12.30
N PHE A 503 -4.03 12.46 11.04
CA PHE A 503 -2.72 12.00 10.61
C PHE A 503 -2.13 12.86 9.49
N VAL A 504 -0.81 12.99 9.52
CA VAL A 504 0.00 13.53 8.43
C VAL A 504 0.44 12.36 7.55
N SER A 505 0.04 12.33 6.29
CA SER A 505 0.42 11.25 5.36
C SER A 505 1.80 11.47 4.77
N THR A 506 2.57 10.43 4.60
CA THR A 506 3.84 10.45 3.87
C THR A 506 3.86 9.26 2.92
N ALA A 507 4.65 9.35 1.85
CA ALA A 507 4.80 8.27 0.90
C ALA A 507 6.27 7.99 0.65
N VAL A 508 6.64 6.72 0.58
CA VAL A 508 8.02 6.30 0.27
C VAL A 508 8.28 6.25 -1.22
N SER A 509 7.22 6.21 -2.05
CA SER A 509 7.35 6.20 -3.51
C SER A 509 7.42 7.61 -4.07
N LEU A 510 8.57 7.99 -4.62
CA LEU A 510 8.75 9.28 -5.29
C LEU A 510 7.79 9.46 -6.48
N LEU A 511 7.56 8.40 -7.27
CA LEU A 511 6.62 8.45 -8.41
C LEU A 511 5.20 8.77 -7.94
N GLN A 512 4.78 8.20 -6.81
CA GLN A 512 3.46 8.44 -6.24
C GLN A 512 3.31 9.90 -5.80
N VAL A 513 4.34 10.47 -5.16
CA VAL A 513 4.37 11.88 -4.74
C VAL A 513 4.36 12.84 -5.92
N LEU A 514 5.20 12.61 -6.94
CA LEU A 514 5.18 13.43 -8.15
C LEU A 514 3.85 13.35 -8.89
N ARG A 515 3.18 12.19 -8.87
CA ARG A 515 1.83 12.04 -9.41
C ARG A 515 0.78 12.78 -8.58
N TYR A 516 0.91 12.84 -7.26
CA TYR A 516 0.00 13.62 -6.42
C TYR A 516 0.15 15.12 -6.68
N ALA A 517 1.37 15.58 -6.94
CA ALA A 517 1.67 16.96 -7.24
C ALA A 517 0.99 17.50 -8.51
N THR A 518 0.68 16.66 -9.50
CA THR A 518 0.11 17.12 -10.78
C THR A 518 -1.30 17.71 -10.65
N ASP A 519 -1.98 17.38 -9.55
CA ASP A 519 -3.35 17.85 -9.28
C ASP A 519 -3.37 19.03 -8.28
N MET A 520 -2.19 19.48 -7.81
CA MET A 520 -2.03 20.51 -6.76
C MET A 520 -1.65 21.88 -7.34
N LYS A 521 -1.97 22.96 -6.62
CA LYS A 521 -1.61 24.34 -6.98
C LYS A 521 -0.30 24.75 -6.31
N ARG A 522 0.75 25.02 -7.08
CA ARG A 522 2.11 25.36 -6.57
C ARG A 522 2.58 24.35 -5.50
N PRO A 523 2.70 23.06 -5.85
CA PRO A 523 3.01 22.04 -4.87
C PRO A 523 4.41 22.20 -4.27
N MET A 524 4.48 22.07 -2.95
CA MET A 524 5.71 21.96 -2.17
C MET A 524 6.04 20.50 -1.93
N CYS A 525 7.32 20.15 -1.80
CA CYS A 525 7.78 18.81 -1.44
C CYS A 525 8.69 18.85 -0.20
N ALA A 526 8.49 17.89 0.71
CA ALA A 526 9.23 17.73 1.94
C ALA A 526 9.83 16.34 1.97
N ILE A 527 11.08 16.29 2.42
CA ILE A 527 11.86 15.07 2.58
C ILE A 527 11.94 14.78 4.07
N ILE A 528 11.49 13.60 4.48
CA ILE A 528 11.26 13.25 5.88
C ILE A 528 12.10 12.02 6.21
N ASP A 529 12.85 12.11 7.30
CA ASP A 529 13.52 10.98 7.95
C ASP A 529 12.52 10.23 8.83
N LEU A 530 12.09 9.05 8.38
CA LEU A 530 11.16 8.20 9.11
C LEU A 530 11.80 7.53 10.34
N ARG A 531 13.13 7.49 10.44
CA ARG A 531 13.88 6.97 11.58
C ARG A 531 14.33 8.07 12.55
N ALA A 532 13.92 9.32 12.34
CA ALA A 532 14.17 10.39 13.28
C ALA A 532 13.68 10.00 14.69
N PRO A 533 14.48 10.16 15.76
CA PRO A 533 14.11 9.70 17.10
C PRO A 533 12.74 10.22 17.57
N CYS A 534 12.38 11.45 17.23
CA CYS A 534 11.08 12.05 17.56
C CYS A 534 9.86 11.37 16.93
N LEU A 535 10.04 10.59 15.86
CA LEU A 535 8.97 9.78 15.27
C LEU A 535 8.89 8.36 15.87
N GLN A 536 9.88 8.00 16.69
CA GLN A 536 10.00 6.70 17.37
C GLN A 536 9.72 6.81 18.88
N GLU A 537 9.46 8.02 19.38
CA GLU A 537 9.28 8.30 20.81
C GLU A 537 8.02 7.63 21.38
N PHE A 538 6.91 7.69 20.64
CA PHE A 538 5.66 7.06 21.05
C PHE A 538 5.37 5.81 20.23
N GLU A 539 4.92 4.76 20.90
CA GLU A 539 4.31 3.60 20.23
C GLU A 539 3.14 4.10 19.37
N TYR A 540 3.08 3.63 18.12
CA TYR A 540 2.05 4.04 17.15
C TYR A 540 2.11 5.50 16.67
N GLN A 541 3.19 6.25 16.96
CA GLN A 541 3.40 7.59 16.38
C GLN A 541 3.37 7.56 14.85
N MET A 542 3.90 6.49 14.26
CA MET A 542 3.93 6.27 12.83
C MET A 542 3.42 4.86 12.51
N LEU A 543 2.56 4.77 11.50
CA LEU A 543 1.92 3.53 11.11
C LEU A 543 2.06 3.33 9.59
N HIS A 544 2.39 2.11 9.19
CA HIS A 544 2.44 1.73 7.78
C HIS A 544 1.03 1.39 7.31
N ALA A 545 0.54 2.05 6.26
CA ALA A 545 -0.83 1.83 5.80
C ALA A 545 -1.08 0.38 5.38
N TYR A 546 -0.05 -0.31 4.87
CA TYR A 546 -0.11 -1.73 4.52
C TYR A 546 -0.51 -2.63 5.66
N ASP A 547 0.03 -2.41 6.86
CA ASP A 547 -0.25 -3.25 8.03
C ASP A 547 -1.65 -2.97 8.57
N VAL A 548 -2.15 -1.75 8.36
CA VAL A 548 -3.45 -1.29 8.85
C VAL A 548 -4.60 -1.75 7.95
N PHE A 549 -4.40 -1.83 6.63
CA PHE A 549 -5.46 -2.15 5.67
C PHE A 549 -6.15 -3.50 5.92
N PRO A 550 -5.42 -4.64 6.04
CA PRO A 550 -6.02 -5.94 6.30
C PRO A 550 -6.90 -5.92 7.55
N TRP A 551 -6.44 -5.22 8.58
CA TRP A 551 -7.17 -5.13 9.82
C TRP A 551 -8.48 -4.35 9.68
N LEU A 552 -8.46 -3.20 8.99
CA LEU A 552 -9.67 -2.45 8.70
C LEU A 552 -10.62 -3.25 7.77
N GLN A 553 -10.09 -4.07 6.86
CA GLN A 553 -10.87 -4.90 5.95
C GLN A 553 -11.61 -6.03 6.68
N THR A 554 -10.96 -6.72 7.62
CA THR A 554 -11.61 -7.77 8.45
C THR A 554 -12.81 -7.23 9.23
N ARG A 555 -12.78 -5.95 9.60
CA ARG A 555 -13.87 -5.24 10.30
C ARG A 555 -14.90 -4.61 9.36
N GLY A 556 -14.71 -4.72 8.05
CA GLY A 556 -15.64 -4.17 7.07
C GLY A 556 -15.51 -2.67 6.80
N LEU A 557 -14.56 -1.97 7.44
CA LEU A 557 -14.42 -0.50 7.38
C LEU A 557 -13.83 -0.01 6.04
N THR A 558 -13.06 -0.86 5.37
CA THR A 558 -12.37 -0.54 4.11
C THR A 558 -12.68 -1.53 2.98
N ARG A 559 -13.86 -2.17 3.00
CA ARG A 559 -14.30 -3.10 1.93
C ARG A 559 -14.35 -2.47 0.53
N TRP A 560 -14.45 -1.15 0.46
CA TRP A 560 -14.44 -0.38 -0.78
C TRP A 560 -13.03 -0.26 -1.39
N ALA A 561 -11.96 -0.45 -0.61
CA ALA A 561 -10.60 -0.18 -1.02
C ALA A 561 -9.95 -1.41 -1.66
N ARG A 562 -9.59 -1.28 -2.94
CA ARG A 562 -8.60 -2.19 -3.59
C ARG A 562 -7.15 -1.79 -3.30
N TYR A 563 -6.99 -0.61 -2.71
CA TYR A 563 -5.71 -0.05 -2.35
C TYR A 563 -5.12 -0.81 -1.16
N LYS A 564 -3.83 -1.15 -1.23
CA LYS A 564 -3.14 -1.95 -0.21
C LYS A 564 -2.27 -1.13 0.75
N GLY A 565 -2.03 0.17 0.52
CA GLY A 565 -1.22 0.96 1.45
C GLY A 565 0.30 0.76 1.39
N ASN A 566 0.83 -0.03 0.45
CA ASN A 566 2.26 -0.43 0.44
C ASN A 566 3.27 0.73 0.55
N GLY A 567 2.94 1.87 -0.04
CA GLY A 567 3.87 3.00 -0.17
C GLY A 567 3.57 4.17 0.77
N GLU A 568 2.60 4.06 1.68
CA GLU A 568 2.16 5.17 2.51
C GLU A 568 2.34 4.88 4.00
N TYR A 569 2.87 5.87 4.70
CA TYR A 569 2.91 5.92 6.15
C TYR A 569 2.05 7.09 6.59
N PHE A 570 1.51 7.01 7.80
CA PHE A 570 0.82 8.14 8.39
C PHE A 570 1.28 8.34 9.82
N VAL A 571 1.57 9.61 10.12
CA VAL A 571 2.14 10.06 11.40
C VAL A 571 1.03 10.74 12.21
N TRP A 572 0.88 10.35 13.46
CA TRP A 572 -0.12 10.91 14.36
C TRP A 572 0.16 12.39 14.65
N ALA A 573 -0.84 13.23 14.46
CA ALA A 573 -0.87 14.66 14.78
C ALA A 573 0.18 15.57 14.12
N LYS A 574 1.49 15.33 14.33
CA LYS A 574 2.58 16.22 13.95
C LYS A 574 3.76 15.45 13.35
N VAL A 575 4.37 16.01 12.29
CA VAL A 575 5.74 15.66 11.85
C VAL A 575 6.65 16.81 12.29
N PRO A 576 7.48 16.61 13.32
CA PRO A 576 8.35 17.67 13.85
C PRO A 576 9.45 18.11 12.86
N LYS A 577 9.91 19.36 12.99
CA LYS A 577 10.97 19.95 12.15
C LYS A 577 12.25 19.11 12.09
N ASN A 578 12.68 18.51 13.19
CA ASN A 578 13.89 17.68 13.24
C ASN A 578 13.78 16.36 12.44
N ALA A 579 12.57 15.91 12.10
CA ALA A 579 12.37 14.81 11.15
C ALA A 579 12.36 15.28 9.68
N ILE A 580 12.30 16.59 9.41
CA ILE A 580 12.21 17.14 8.05
C ILE A 580 13.60 17.54 7.59
N LEU A 581 14.14 16.78 6.63
CA LEU A 581 15.48 16.96 6.08
C LEU A 581 15.55 18.19 5.17
N HIS A 582 14.53 18.38 4.32
CA HIS A 582 14.45 19.49 3.38
C HIS A 582 13.01 19.74 2.91
N VAL A 583 12.76 20.96 2.43
CA VAL A 583 11.54 21.44 1.81
C VAL A 583 11.94 22.31 0.61
N PHE A 584 11.26 22.15 -0.53
CA PHE A 584 11.46 22.96 -1.74
C PHE A 584 10.17 23.06 -2.58
N GLU A 585 10.08 24.03 -3.49
CA GLU A 585 8.98 24.13 -4.46
C GLU A 585 9.19 23.12 -5.60
N LEU A 586 8.20 22.28 -5.92
CA LEU A 586 8.34 21.32 -7.03
C LEU A 586 8.50 22.01 -8.40
N GLN A 587 8.17 23.29 -8.50
CA GLN A 587 8.45 24.09 -9.70
C GLN A 587 9.94 24.12 -10.02
N GLU A 588 10.81 24.17 -9.01
CA GLU A 588 12.28 24.15 -9.16
C GLU A 588 12.75 22.84 -9.82
N LEU A 589 12.06 21.72 -9.58
CA LEU A 589 12.38 20.43 -10.22
C LEU A 589 12.08 20.46 -11.72
N TRP A 590 11.00 21.14 -12.11
CA TRP A 590 10.63 21.28 -13.52
C TRP A 590 11.49 22.31 -14.25
N GLU A 591 11.92 23.37 -13.57
CA GLU A 591 12.91 24.32 -14.08
C GLU A 591 14.26 23.64 -14.29
N LEU A 592 14.70 22.83 -13.31
CA LEU A 592 15.86 21.97 -13.48
C LEU A 592 15.66 21.03 -14.68
N ALA A 593 14.50 20.39 -14.83
CA ALA A 593 14.21 19.55 -16.00
C ALA A 593 14.38 20.33 -17.32
N ALA A 594 13.89 21.56 -17.39
CA ALA A 594 13.93 22.41 -18.58
C ALA A 594 15.34 22.94 -18.91
N SER A 595 16.23 23.05 -17.91
CA SER A 595 17.58 23.60 -18.09
C SER A 595 18.54 22.71 -18.91
N SER A 596 18.25 21.42 -19.07
CA SER A 596 19.07 20.52 -19.87
C SER A 596 18.25 19.39 -20.51
N PRO A 597 18.53 19.03 -21.77
CA PRO A 597 17.93 17.87 -22.42
C PRO A 597 18.12 16.57 -21.63
N THR A 598 19.24 16.41 -20.91
CA THR A 598 19.49 15.24 -20.06
C THR A 598 18.49 15.17 -18.91
N TYR A 599 18.22 16.29 -18.24
CA TYR A 599 17.23 16.35 -17.15
C TYR A 599 15.81 16.17 -17.67
N THR A 600 15.47 16.81 -18.80
CA THR A 600 14.19 16.59 -19.47
C THR A 600 14.01 15.11 -19.84
N THR A 601 15.08 14.43 -20.29
CA THR A 601 15.10 13.00 -20.67
C THR A 601 15.10 12.07 -19.45
N LEU A 602 15.59 12.52 -18.30
CA LEU A 602 15.51 11.76 -17.06
C LEU A 602 14.11 11.87 -16.43
N LEU A 603 13.57 13.09 -16.30
CA LEU A 603 12.43 13.40 -15.44
C LEU A 603 11.04 13.15 -16.02
N CYS A 604 10.87 12.87 -17.32
CA CYS A 604 9.53 12.46 -17.78
C CYS A 604 8.45 13.53 -17.96
N PRO A 605 8.68 14.87 -18.03
CA PRO A 605 7.64 15.84 -17.65
C PRO A 605 6.32 15.66 -18.44
N ASP A 606 6.41 15.35 -19.73
CA ASP A 606 5.25 15.06 -20.59
C ASP A 606 4.39 13.88 -20.14
N ALA A 607 4.95 12.93 -19.39
CA ALA A 607 4.20 11.79 -18.85
C ALA A 607 3.29 12.22 -17.70
N PHE A 608 3.71 13.20 -16.89
CA PHE A 608 2.96 13.70 -15.74
C PHE A 608 1.76 14.56 -16.17
N ASN A 609 1.86 15.27 -17.31
CA ASN A 609 0.78 16.07 -17.88
C ASN A 609 -0.47 15.25 -18.30
N LEU A 610 -0.35 13.92 -18.41
CA LEU A 610 -1.43 13.04 -18.85
C LEU A 610 -2.42 12.66 -17.74
N LYS A 611 -2.23 13.16 -16.49
CA LYS A 611 -3.07 12.84 -15.31
C LYS A 611 -3.32 11.33 -15.13
N LEU A 612 -2.31 10.52 -15.44
CA LEU A 612 -2.38 9.07 -15.34
C LEU A 612 -2.33 8.61 -13.88
N LYS A 613 -3.01 7.51 -13.56
CA LYS A 613 -2.81 6.78 -12.30
C LYS A 613 -1.37 6.29 -12.19
N THR A 614 -0.82 6.18 -10.99
CA THR A 614 0.60 5.84 -10.74
C THR A 614 1.11 4.62 -11.53
N ALA A 615 0.36 3.51 -11.59
CA ALA A 615 0.77 2.33 -12.35
C ALA A 615 0.77 2.54 -13.89
N ALA A 616 -0.19 3.32 -14.39
CA ALA A 616 -0.26 3.70 -15.80
C ALA A 616 0.83 4.71 -16.16
N LEU A 617 1.13 5.63 -15.24
CA LEU A 617 2.23 6.60 -15.36
C LEU A 617 3.59 5.89 -15.40
N ALA A 618 3.86 4.95 -14.48
CA ALA A 618 5.05 4.10 -14.52
C ALA A 618 5.21 3.39 -15.87
N SER A 619 4.11 2.85 -16.39
CA SER A 619 4.08 2.18 -17.70
C SER A 619 4.25 3.15 -18.88
N ALA A 620 3.83 4.41 -18.74
CA ALA A 620 4.03 5.45 -19.74
C ALA A 620 5.49 5.91 -19.76
N ILE A 621 6.10 6.16 -18.60
CA ILE A 621 7.53 6.49 -18.48
C ILE A 621 8.38 5.39 -19.11
N ARG A 622 8.15 4.12 -18.73
CA ARG A 622 8.87 2.96 -19.28
C ARG A 622 8.71 2.79 -20.79
N ARG A 623 7.54 3.09 -21.35
CA ARG A 623 7.31 2.96 -22.81
C ARG A 623 7.93 4.10 -23.60
N LYS A 624 7.90 5.32 -23.04
CA LYS A 624 8.47 6.49 -23.69
C LYS A 624 10.00 6.43 -23.68
N ARG A 625 10.62 5.76 -22.70
CA ARG A 625 12.07 5.83 -22.49
C ARG A 625 12.67 4.48 -22.07
N GLN A 626 13.76 4.14 -22.73
CA GLN A 626 14.78 3.24 -22.21
C GLN A 626 15.91 4.14 -21.71
N CYS A 627 15.94 4.42 -20.40
CA CYS A 627 17.00 5.19 -19.78
C CYS A 627 17.97 4.20 -19.13
N PHE A 628 19.21 4.17 -19.59
CA PHE A 628 20.26 3.36 -18.97
C PHE A 628 21.06 4.19 -17.98
N LEU A 629 21.52 3.55 -16.91
CA LEU A 629 22.40 4.20 -15.95
C LEU A 629 23.81 4.37 -16.55
N ASP A 630 24.20 5.61 -16.79
CA ASP A 630 25.54 6.01 -17.24
C ASP A 630 26.10 7.18 -16.40
N ILE A 631 27.29 7.67 -16.75
CA ILE A 631 27.98 8.77 -16.05
C ILE A 631 27.16 10.07 -16.08
N SER A 632 26.49 10.37 -17.20
CA SER A 632 25.69 11.59 -17.38
C SER A 632 24.40 11.52 -16.56
N ILE A 633 23.70 10.39 -16.59
CA ILE A 633 22.49 10.13 -15.81
C ILE A 633 22.81 10.13 -14.33
N ALA A 634 23.93 9.54 -13.90
CA ALA A 634 24.35 9.59 -12.49
C ALA A 634 24.67 11.02 -12.04
N GLY A 635 25.39 11.81 -12.87
CA GLY A 635 25.58 13.24 -12.59
C GLY A 635 24.26 14.01 -12.50
N ALA A 636 23.29 13.68 -13.35
CA ALA A 636 21.96 14.27 -13.32
C ALA A 636 21.15 13.90 -12.08
N MET A 637 21.18 12.62 -11.69
CA MET A 637 20.57 12.15 -10.44
C MET A 637 21.16 12.87 -9.23
N ALA A 638 22.48 13.12 -9.22
CA ALA A 638 23.14 13.84 -8.14
C ALA A 638 22.66 15.30 -8.06
N ARG A 639 22.49 15.98 -9.19
CA ARG A 639 21.94 17.36 -9.23
C ARG A 639 20.49 17.43 -8.76
N ILE A 640 19.66 16.46 -9.15
CA ILE A 640 18.32 16.30 -8.57
C ILE A 640 18.44 16.02 -7.06
N GLY A 641 19.39 15.20 -6.63
CA GLY A 641 19.69 14.96 -5.22
C GLY A 641 20.02 16.23 -4.44
N VAL A 642 20.80 17.16 -5.02
CA VAL A 642 21.06 18.47 -4.42
C VAL A 642 19.78 19.26 -4.21
N LEU A 643 18.88 19.29 -5.20
CA LEU A 643 17.56 19.93 -5.07
C LEU A 643 16.69 19.27 -3.98
N PHE A 644 16.79 17.95 -3.84
CA PHE A 644 16.15 17.20 -2.75
C PHE A 644 16.90 17.32 -1.41
N GLY A 645 17.94 18.13 -1.32
CA GLY A 645 18.70 18.40 -0.10
C GLY A 645 19.59 17.23 0.34
N MET A 646 19.87 16.26 -0.53
CA MET A 646 20.67 15.07 -0.22
C MET A 646 22.15 15.38 0.04
N ASN A 647 22.59 16.64 -0.12
CA ASN A 647 23.94 17.10 0.19
C ASN A 647 24.07 17.78 1.56
N LYS A 648 22.97 17.89 2.32
CA LYS A 648 22.93 18.57 3.62
C LYS A 648 23.59 17.77 4.75
N LEU A 649 23.95 18.46 5.84
CA LEU A 649 24.68 17.86 6.97
C LEU A 649 23.87 16.84 7.78
N ASN A 650 22.55 16.99 7.82
CA ASN A 650 21.62 16.10 8.51
C ASN A 650 21.25 14.85 7.67
N VAL A 651 21.76 14.72 6.45
CA VAL A 651 21.52 13.55 5.59
C VAL A 651 22.54 12.46 5.86
N THR A 652 22.08 11.21 5.94
CA THR A 652 22.89 10.01 6.14
C THR A 652 23.16 9.33 4.79
N ASP A 653 24.13 8.42 4.77
CA ASP A 653 24.38 7.55 3.62
C ASP A 653 23.17 6.65 3.31
N GLN A 654 22.40 6.23 4.31
CA GLN A 654 21.16 5.46 4.10
C GLN A 654 20.09 6.31 3.39
N HIS A 655 19.94 7.60 3.74
CA HIS A 655 19.04 8.51 3.03
C HIS A 655 19.42 8.65 1.56
N VAL A 656 20.72 8.80 1.25
CA VAL A 656 21.21 8.87 -0.13
C VAL A 656 20.93 7.58 -0.89
N SER A 657 21.21 6.43 -0.26
CA SER A 657 20.96 5.11 -0.85
C SER A 657 19.48 4.91 -1.20
N GLU A 658 18.58 5.20 -0.26
CA GLU A 658 17.13 5.07 -0.50
C GLU A 658 16.63 6.09 -1.53
N PHE A 659 17.13 7.33 -1.52
CA PHE A 659 16.79 8.32 -2.54
C PHE A 659 17.17 7.84 -3.95
N VAL A 660 18.37 7.29 -4.11
CA VAL A 660 18.83 6.70 -5.38
C VAL A 660 17.94 5.55 -5.79
N ALA A 661 17.60 4.64 -4.88
CA ALA A 661 16.69 3.53 -5.14
C ALA A 661 15.30 4.01 -5.62
N GLN A 662 14.76 5.06 -4.99
CA GLN A 662 13.48 5.66 -5.37
C GLN A 662 13.53 6.37 -6.72
N LEU A 663 14.63 7.04 -7.07
CA LEU A 663 14.81 7.63 -8.40
C LEU A 663 14.84 6.56 -9.50
N LEU A 664 15.63 5.49 -9.32
CA LEU A 664 15.70 4.38 -10.28
C LEU A 664 14.31 3.77 -10.48
N CYS A 665 13.61 3.49 -9.38
CA CYS A 665 12.29 2.89 -9.42
C CYS A 665 11.24 3.82 -10.04
N ALA A 666 11.23 5.10 -9.66
CA ALA A 666 10.25 6.07 -10.15
C ALA A 666 10.41 6.36 -11.65
N LEU A 667 11.67 6.50 -12.10
CA LEU A 667 12.01 6.89 -13.46
C LEU A 667 12.30 5.69 -14.38
N GLN A 668 12.23 4.46 -13.84
CA GLN A 668 12.43 3.21 -14.58
C GLN A 668 13.81 3.15 -15.27
N ILE A 669 14.86 3.59 -14.56
CA ILE A 669 16.24 3.59 -15.05
C ILE A 669 16.77 2.16 -14.95
N GLU A 670 17.22 1.61 -16.09
CA GLU A 670 17.77 0.25 -16.14
C GLU A 670 19.30 0.28 -15.98
N ARG A 671 19.83 -0.62 -15.16
CA ARG A 671 21.28 -0.89 -15.12
C ARG A 671 21.65 -1.75 -16.32
N HIS A 672 22.69 -1.36 -17.06
CA HIS A 672 23.17 -2.19 -18.16
C HIS A 672 23.77 -3.50 -17.61
N SER A 673 23.32 -4.64 -18.13
CA SER A 673 23.75 -5.96 -17.65
C SER A 673 25.23 -6.27 -17.91
N ALA A 674 25.88 -5.48 -18.76
CA ALA A 674 27.27 -5.64 -19.19
C ALA A 674 28.19 -4.58 -18.57
N SER A 675 27.70 -3.75 -17.64
CA SER A 675 28.56 -2.79 -16.94
C SER A 675 29.56 -3.54 -16.08
N ASP A 676 30.84 -3.39 -16.40
CA ASP A 676 31.93 -3.88 -15.58
C ASP A 676 32.03 -3.08 -14.26
N ILE A 677 32.83 -3.62 -13.33
CA ILE A 677 33.02 -3.02 -12.00
C ILE A 677 33.65 -1.61 -12.13
N HIS A 678 34.55 -1.41 -13.10
CA HIS A 678 35.21 -0.13 -13.33
C HIS A 678 34.26 0.96 -13.84
N SER A 679 33.33 0.62 -14.74
CA SER A 679 32.29 1.54 -15.19
C SER A 679 31.38 1.93 -14.04
N LEU A 680 30.96 0.99 -13.20
CA LEU A 680 30.11 1.30 -12.04
C LEU A 680 30.81 2.19 -11.02
N SER A 681 32.11 1.97 -10.80
CA SER A 681 32.93 2.85 -9.95
C SER A 681 33.00 4.28 -10.53
N SER A 682 33.19 4.40 -11.85
CA SER A 682 33.23 5.71 -12.53
C SER A 682 31.88 6.43 -12.50
N ILE A 683 30.78 5.69 -12.68
CA ILE A 683 29.41 6.21 -12.55
C ILE A 683 29.15 6.68 -11.12
N ALA A 684 29.53 5.90 -10.11
CA ALA A 684 29.38 6.26 -8.71
C ALA A 684 30.22 7.48 -8.33
N ALA A 685 31.46 7.57 -8.83
CA ALA A 685 32.33 8.72 -8.62
C ALA A 685 31.71 10.00 -9.20
N SER A 686 31.17 9.94 -10.42
CA SER A 686 30.44 11.05 -11.06
C SER A 686 29.28 11.53 -10.19
N PHE A 687 28.46 10.60 -9.67
CA PHE A 687 27.38 10.93 -8.73
C PHE A 687 27.92 11.64 -7.47
N ALA A 688 28.94 11.08 -6.83
CA ALA A 688 29.49 11.61 -5.59
C ALA A 688 30.09 13.02 -5.75
N PHE A 689 30.86 13.26 -6.82
CA PHE A 689 31.42 14.58 -7.13
C PHE A 689 30.35 15.62 -7.46
N ALA A 690 29.30 15.21 -8.19
CA ALA A 690 28.20 16.11 -8.54
C ALA A 690 27.29 16.44 -7.33
N LEU A 691 27.13 15.50 -6.39
CA LEU A 691 26.30 15.70 -5.19
C LEU A 691 26.93 16.70 -4.21
N ARG A 692 28.27 16.71 -4.11
CA ARG A 692 29.03 17.61 -3.21
C ARG A 692 28.53 17.53 -1.76
N HIS A 693 28.41 16.31 -1.24
CA HIS A 693 27.88 16.08 0.10
C HIS A 693 28.78 16.74 1.16
N LYS A 694 28.19 17.52 2.08
CA LYS A 694 28.97 18.33 3.04
C LYS A 694 29.60 17.53 4.19
N LYS A 695 28.96 16.45 4.62
CA LYS A 695 29.39 15.62 5.78
C LYS A 695 30.20 14.35 5.45
N HIS A 696 29.75 13.55 4.48
CA HIS A 696 30.36 12.24 4.19
C HIS A 696 31.42 12.35 3.09
N SER A 697 32.44 11.49 3.16
CA SER A 697 33.46 11.38 2.12
C SER A 697 32.88 10.93 0.78
N HIS A 698 33.55 11.28 -0.33
CA HIS A 698 33.13 10.83 -1.66
C HIS A 698 33.00 9.30 -1.75
N GLN A 699 33.94 8.53 -1.17
CA GLN A 699 33.88 7.07 -1.16
C GLN A 699 32.64 6.52 -0.46
N LYS A 700 32.23 7.14 0.65
CA LYS A 700 31.01 6.73 1.37
C LYS A 700 29.75 7.03 0.55
N ILE A 701 29.71 8.16 -0.15
CA ILE A 701 28.62 8.50 -1.08
C ILE A 701 28.59 7.58 -2.30
N MET A 702 29.77 7.20 -2.83
CA MET A 702 29.86 6.20 -3.90
C MET A 702 29.26 4.86 -3.45
N SER A 703 29.59 4.40 -2.24
CA SER A 703 29.01 3.18 -1.66
C SER A 703 27.50 3.29 -1.53
N ALA A 704 27.00 4.37 -0.92
CA ALA A 704 25.56 4.61 -0.76
C ALA A 704 24.81 4.61 -2.11
N PHE A 705 25.40 5.23 -3.13
CA PHE A 705 24.88 5.23 -4.49
C PHE A 705 24.79 3.81 -5.06
N LEU A 706 25.85 3.01 -4.96
CA LEU A 706 25.86 1.62 -5.44
C LEU A 706 24.82 0.76 -4.72
N ASP A 707 24.70 0.91 -3.40
CA ASP A 707 23.67 0.23 -2.60
C ASP A 707 22.27 0.62 -3.05
N GLY A 708 22.06 1.92 -3.35
CA GLY A 708 20.80 2.43 -3.86
C GLY A 708 20.48 1.90 -5.27
N VAL A 709 21.49 1.73 -6.12
CA VAL A 709 21.33 1.13 -7.45
C VAL A 709 20.88 -0.33 -7.35
N VAL A 710 21.47 -1.10 -6.43
CA VAL A 710 21.07 -2.49 -6.18
C VAL A 710 19.63 -2.55 -5.70
N GLN A 711 19.28 -1.80 -4.65
CA GLN A 711 17.92 -1.74 -4.09
C GLN A 711 16.89 -1.26 -5.13
N GLY A 712 17.20 -0.23 -5.91
CA GLY A 712 16.33 0.31 -6.95
C GLY A 712 16.10 -0.67 -8.10
N THR A 713 17.13 -1.45 -8.48
CA THR A 713 17.02 -2.50 -9.50
C THR A 713 16.11 -3.63 -9.02
N GLU A 714 16.28 -4.08 -7.78
CA GLU A 714 15.41 -5.10 -7.16
C GLU A 714 13.96 -4.63 -7.04
N ALA A 715 13.74 -3.39 -6.59
CA ALA A 715 12.42 -2.79 -6.51
C ALA A 715 11.75 -2.70 -7.89
N THR A 716 12.49 -2.25 -8.91
CA THR A 716 12.00 -2.18 -10.29
C THR A 716 11.63 -3.55 -10.83
N ALA A 717 12.44 -4.59 -10.57
CA ALA A 717 12.15 -5.95 -10.95
C ALA A 717 10.88 -6.49 -10.27
N ARG A 718 10.70 -6.21 -8.97
CA ARG A 718 9.52 -6.60 -8.18
C ARG A 718 8.23 -6.00 -8.72
N PHE A 719 8.25 -4.73 -9.13
CA PHE A 719 7.08 -4.02 -9.67
C PHE A 719 6.94 -4.13 -11.20
N ARG A 720 7.84 -4.84 -11.88
CA ARG A 720 7.70 -5.09 -13.31
C ARG A 720 6.51 -6.04 -13.49
N PRO A 721 5.45 -5.65 -14.23
CA PRO A 721 4.38 -6.57 -14.54
C PRO A 721 5.00 -7.77 -15.23
N LYS A 722 4.84 -8.96 -14.63
CA LYS A 722 5.32 -10.21 -15.23
C LYS A 722 4.73 -10.23 -16.62
N SER A 723 5.59 -10.16 -17.64
CA SER A 723 5.12 -10.19 -19.02
C SER A 723 4.26 -11.44 -19.13
N VAL A 724 2.96 -11.26 -19.36
CA VAL A 724 2.05 -12.38 -19.58
C VAL A 724 2.63 -13.04 -20.80
N LYS A 725 3.37 -14.16 -20.61
CA LYS A 725 4.03 -14.88 -21.69
C LYS A 725 2.94 -15.05 -22.74
N ARG A 726 3.03 -14.29 -23.85
CA ARG A 726 2.05 -14.32 -24.93
C ARG A 726 2.03 -15.78 -25.31
N ARG A 727 0.96 -16.50 -24.91
CA ARG A 727 0.82 -17.90 -25.22
C ARG A 727 0.87 -17.94 -26.73
N ARG A 728 1.98 -18.44 -27.29
CA ARG A 728 2.10 -18.73 -28.71
C ARG A 728 0.81 -19.44 -29.06
N SER A 729 -0.03 -18.78 -29.86
CA SER A 729 -1.20 -19.41 -30.43
C SER A 729 -0.67 -20.68 -31.06
N ARG A 730 -1.02 -21.84 -30.49
CA ARG A 730 -0.82 -23.10 -31.20
C ARG A 730 -1.60 -22.91 -32.49
N ILE A 731 -0.87 -22.70 -33.59
CA ILE A 731 -1.40 -22.87 -34.93
C ILE A 731 -1.73 -24.36 -34.96
N VAL A 732 -3.04 -24.65 -34.94
CA VAL A 732 -3.59 -26.00 -35.11
C VAL A 732 -3.85 -26.18 -36.60
#